data_AF-A0A089JT11-F1
#
_entry.id   AF-A0A089JT11-F1
#
_cell.length_a   1.000
_cell.length_b   1.000
_cell.length_c   1.000
_cell.angle_alpha   90.00
_cell.angle_beta   90.00
_cell.angle_gamma   90.00
#
_symmetry.space_group_name_H-M   'P 1'
#
loop_
_entity.id
_entity.type
_entity.pdbx_description
1 polymer ?
#
loop_
_entity_poly.entity_id
_entity_poly.type
_entity_poly.pdbx_seq_one_letter_code
_entity_poly.pdbx_strand_id
1 'polypeptide(L)'
;MKNYRAYAVLVLGAIIASQHFSLSASAASSSVTVNKPQQNHTHALSQLSSVAIQAGVSVKLTDVQLARGNGGNSLTYTLTYSNTSSSSYKLFNIFAKVTTPEGATLKGSPIPEDKTKLEVAPKEQLSVTYYVNINKTAKPGGIKISLFGFDFSGSDYQKKLGGFTVPAVYTPYVQQGISQKITISNLPITLKPDSLQIYRFNNKTYAKVALGLTNLGAKALSAPGHRVYLESSGGSTLELTLDSASRDYKVQSGENKKVYYLAEIPSYITTTKMSLLITEENAGLKVDLPVVSFRLPDATYPSLNVNTYAVKKIGINSNTIETQLQKASVSSTGEKALWTIQLRIKNAGNKAVTLPAYELSVIAKEGYSFPINNKALASLTLKPLEEKILPFSAEVPLNVNQGTLKLQLVEPAAEGKVLFPAALYQIPYALEMNNSVDSEYTIDNSFGTFGVVLESVQRLPWTTEDLLVAKIRIRNARDAAVILPAFTGGIKAGQTALDPSVQVVAAGSSQQLAAGASAVYYVIGKLPYEQSLDQIKIGLNSGADDTAEAFLSLNTRQVAPGIPPAADGTTAFNIETAGKRAEVKERRTILYNGTSQNIVYTELEVNSLEARKAELSRLVAYYKTPDNTYYEAEVSQSVLATAPKGKNVVTVWSKLPASLDASQLMLSVGEGVSEGKLTAPSGTPTAYINPQALGLHIQTPAALTTLGNGLQLFPYTFTVTNATGAVAEGQDTLNVNLIYSLAKDNLYDMGAYAHKLVVQLTDPLGQTQEKTLVPGTDLVTGRFLTYSATLTSSAYKTLRSGKFLVTIYDEFQGEKILLGSQSYNLTYTPAAKAPEATTAPKNTTNPDSGGSL
;
A
#
# COMPACT_ATOMS: atom_id res chain seq x y z
N MET A 1 9.03 -45.96 11.07
CA MET A 1 8.91 -47.37 10.63
C MET A 1 7.56 -47.56 9.96
N LYS A 2 7.54 -48.36 8.86
CA LYS A 2 6.46 -48.60 7.86
C LYS A 2 6.33 -47.45 6.84
N ASN A 3 7.18 -47.35 5.80
CA ASN A 3 7.42 -48.18 4.60
C ASN A 3 6.20 -48.34 3.68
N TYR A 4 6.14 -47.54 2.61
CA TYR A 4 5.76 -48.03 1.28
C TYR A 4 6.71 -47.46 0.23
N ARG A 5 7.24 -48.37 -0.57
CA ARG A 5 8.31 -48.18 -1.54
C ARG A 5 7.76 -47.68 -2.88
N ALA A 6 8.61 -46.88 -3.53
CA ALA A 6 8.52 -46.39 -4.88
C ALA A 6 8.50 -47.49 -5.95
N TYR A 7 7.93 -47.16 -7.11
CA TYR A 7 8.46 -47.60 -8.40
C TYR A 7 8.37 -46.44 -9.39
N ALA A 8 9.53 -46.07 -9.93
CA ALA A 8 9.72 -45.18 -11.06
C ALA A 8 10.78 -45.82 -11.97
N VAL A 9 10.44 -46.02 -13.25
CA VAL A 9 11.35 -46.15 -14.41
C VAL A 9 10.48 -45.75 -15.63
N LEU A 10 10.52 -44.54 -16.16
CA LEU A 10 11.45 -43.90 -17.12
C LEU A 10 11.61 -44.64 -18.48
N VAL A 11 11.13 -43.97 -19.56
CA VAL A 11 11.87 -43.58 -20.79
C VAL A 11 11.27 -43.95 -22.17
N LEU A 12 11.14 -42.89 -22.98
CA LEU A 12 11.19 -42.72 -24.46
C LEU A 12 10.11 -43.30 -25.39
N GLY A 13 9.28 -42.40 -25.93
CA GLY A 13 9.40 -41.91 -27.32
C GLY A 13 8.93 -42.81 -28.47
N ALA A 14 7.88 -42.40 -29.19
CA ALA A 14 7.83 -42.36 -30.66
C ALA A 14 6.50 -41.74 -31.15
N ILE A 15 6.63 -40.71 -31.99
CA ILE A 15 5.60 -40.18 -32.89
C ILE A 15 5.47 -41.15 -34.05
N ILE A 16 4.28 -41.70 -34.32
CA ILE A 16 3.91 -42.16 -35.67
C ILE A 16 2.45 -41.79 -35.93
N ALA A 17 2.26 -40.97 -36.96
CA ALA A 17 1.00 -40.75 -37.63
C ALA A 17 0.61 -42.01 -38.43
N SER A 18 -0.65 -42.43 -38.34
CA SER A 18 -1.27 -43.24 -39.39
C SER A 18 -2.78 -43.04 -39.35
N GLN A 19 -3.27 -42.32 -40.36
CA GLN A 19 -4.62 -42.51 -40.87
C GLN A 19 -4.76 -43.99 -41.27
N HIS A 20 -5.92 -44.61 -41.04
CA HIS A 20 -6.57 -45.45 -42.05
C HIS A 20 -8.02 -45.76 -41.65
N PHE A 21 -8.83 -45.76 -42.70
CA PHE A 21 -10.23 -46.13 -42.78
C PHE A 21 -10.55 -47.47 -42.11
N SER A 22 -11.74 -47.56 -41.55
CA SER A 22 -12.46 -48.83 -41.42
C SER A 22 -13.92 -48.63 -41.82
N LEU A 23 -14.25 -49.29 -42.94
CA LEU A 23 -15.58 -49.46 -43.51
C LEU A 23 -16.53 -50.14 -42.53
N SER A 24 -17.79 -49.73 -42.66
CA SER A 24 -18.98 -50.21 -41.98
C SER A 24 -19.20 -51.71 -42.17
N ALA A 25 -19.43 -52.43 -41.08
CA ALA A 25 -20.13 -53.71 -41.07
C ALA A 25 -21.22 -53.65 -40.00
N SER A 26 -22.48 -53.78 -40.44
CA SER A 26 -23.67 -53.81 -39.60
C SER A 26 -23.70 -55.07 -38.74
N ALA A 27 -23.86 -54.88 -37.42
CA ALA A 27 -24.34 -55.91 -36.51
C ALA A 27 -25.49 -55.35 -35.68
N ALA A 28 -26.48 -56.23 -35.44
CA ALA A 28 -27.86 -55.94 -35.09
C ALA A 28 -28.07 -55.08 -33.83
N SER A 29 -29.03 -54.16 -33.94
CA SER A 29 -29.56 -53.37 -32.83
C SER A 29 -30.35 -54.24 -31.86
N SER A 30 -29.86 -54.38 -30.64
CA SER A 30 -30.67 -54.73 -29.47
C SER A 30 -31.74 -53.66 -29.27
N SER A 31 -32.99 -54.08 -29.24
CA SER A 31 -34.19 -53.25 -29.07
C SER A 31 -34.16 -52.51 -27.73
N VAL A 32 -33.77 -51.23 -27.78
CA VAL A 32 -34.08 -50.26 -26.72
C VAL A 32 -35.48 -49.72 -27.01
N THR A 33 -36.37 -49.88 -26.04
CA THR A 33 -37.74 -49.37 -26.08
C THR A 33 -37.71 -47.85 -26.34
N VAL A 34 -38.07 -47.47 -27.56
CA VAL A 34 -38.32 -46.08 -27.95
C VAL A 34 -39.58 -45.64 -27.22
N ASN A 35 -39.42 -44.92 -26.11
CA ASN A 35 -40.49 -44.06 -25.64
C ASN A 35 -40.71 -43.00 -26.72
N LYS A 36 -41.86 -43.10 -27.40
CA LYS A 36 -42.35 -42.11 -28.35
C LYS A 36 -42.23 -40.70 -27.74
N PRO A 37 -41.84 -39.68 -28.53
CA PRO A 37 -41.87 -38.30 -28.05
C PRO A 37 -43.30 -37.98 -27.60
N GLN A 38 -43.43 -37.65 -26.32
CA GLN A 38 -44.69 -37.23 -25.72
C GLN A 38 -45.16 -35.94 -26.39
N GLN A 39 -46.40 -35.95 -26.85
CA GLN A 39 -46.98 -34.95 -27.76
C GLN A 39 -46.91 -33.50 -27.24
N ASN A 40 -46.68 -32.59 -28.18
CA ASN A 40 -46.77 -31.13 -28.04
C ASN A 40 -48.14 -30.67 -27.49
N HIS A 41 -48.16 -30.02 -26.33
CA HIS A 41 -49.39 -29.46 -25.72
C HIS A 41 -49.63 -27.96 -25.99
N THR A 42 -48.95 -27.35 -26.96
CA THR A 42 -49.21 -25.95 -27.38
C THR A 42 -50.41 -25.79 -28.32
N HIS A 43 -51.05 -26.88 -28.78
CA HIS A 43 -52.18 -26.83 -29.72
C HIS A 43 -53.58 -26.89 -29.08
N ALA A 44 -53.67 -26.91 -27.75
CA ALA A 44 -54.95 -27.16 -27.06
C ALA A 44 -56.03 -26.11 -27.37
N LEU A 45 -55.67 -24.82 -27.52
CA LEU A 45 -56.62 -23.77 -27.92
C LEU A 45 -56.87 -23.75 -29.43
N SER A 46 -55.87 -24.06 -30.26
CA SER A 46 -56.04 -24.06 -31.73
C SER A 46 -56.99 -25.16 -32.22
N GLN A 47 -57.15 -26.23 -31.43
CA GLN A 47 -58.10 -27.33 -31.64
C GLN A 47 -59.55 -26.96 -31.29
N LEU A 48 -59.78 -25.84 -30.60
CA LEU A 48 -61.14 -25.36 -30.33
C LEU A 48 -61.77 -24.86 -31.64
N SER A 49 -62.99 -25.32 -31.91
CA SER A 49 -63.80 -24.83 -33.03
C SER A 49 -64.14 -23.35 -32.84
N SER A 50 -64.28 -22.62 -33.94
CA SER A 50 -64.80 -21.27 -33.90
C SER A 50 -66.29 -21.28 -33.56
N VAL A 51 -66.76 -20.20 -32.91
CA VAL A 51 -68.18 -19.96 -32.62
C VAL A 51 -68.71 -19.01 -33.67
N ALA A 52 -69.72 -19.43 -34.43
CA ALA A 52 -70.44 -18.55 -35.35
C ALA A 52 -71.34 -17.60 -34.54
N ILE A 53 -71.17 -16.29 -34.74
CA ILE A 53 -71.93 -15.26 -33.99
C ILE A 53 -73.02 -14.62 -34.86
N GLN A 54 -72.83 -14.61 -36.17
CA GLN A 54 -73.85 -14.30 -37.18
C GLN A 54 -73.45 -14.94 -38.52
N ALA A 55 -74.31 -14.88 -39.53
CA ALA A 55 -73.98 -15.37 -40.87
C ALA A 55 -72.70 -14.68 -41.40
N GLY A 56 -71.69 -15.47 -41.74
CA GLY A 56 -70.40 -14.99 -42.23
C GLY A 56 -69.48 -14.35 -41.18
N VAL A 57 -69.78 -14.41 -39.88
CA VAL A 57 -68.87 -13.94 -38.82
C VAL A 57 -68.69 -14.99 -37.73
N SER A 58 -67.44 -15.31 -37.43
CA SER A 58 -67.06 -16.29 -36.41
C SER A 58 -65.98 -15.76 -35.48
N VAL A 59 -65.88 -16.35 -34.29
CA VAL A 59 -64.91 -15.98 -33.26
C VAL A 59 -64.13 -17.22 -32.85
N LYS A 60 -62.82 -17.06 -32.63
CA LYS A 60 -61.96 -18.11 -32.08
C LYS A 60 -61.21 -17.60 -30.85
N LEU A 61 -61.11 -18.43 -29.82
CA LEU A 61 -60.22 -18.18 -28.69
C LEU A 61 -58.79 -18.54 -29.09
N THR A 62 -57.89 -17.56 -29.07
CA THR A 62 -56.53 -17.72 -29.60
C THR A 62 -55.43 -17.62 -28.56
N ASP A 63 -55.69 -16.98 -27.42
CA ASP A 63 -54.74 -16.90 -26.31
C ASP A 63 -55.47 -16.77 -24.97
N VAL A 64 -54.87 -17.33 -23.91
CA VAL A 64 -55.34 -17.22 -22.52
C VAL A 64 -54.12 -17.18 -21.60
N GLN A 65 -53.96 -16.09 -20.86
CA GLN A 65 -52.86 -15.88 -19.91
C GLN A 65 -53.40 -15.54 -18.52
N LEU A 66 -52.60 -15.81 -17.49
CA LEU A 66 -52.96 -15.58 -16.08
C LEU A 66 -51.78 -14.95 -15.34
N ALA A 67 -52.00 -13.82 -14.68
CA ALA A 67 -51.06 -13.26 -13.70
C ALA A 67 -51.68 -13.34 -12.29
N ARG A 68 -50.87 -13.66 -11.29
CA ARG A 68 -51.28 -13.67 -9.88
C ARG A 68 -50.90 -12.35 -9.23
N GLY A 69 -51.83 -11.74 -8.49
CA GLY A 69 -51.61 -10.46 -7.82
C GLY A 69 -52.30 -10.37 -6.46
N ASN A 70 -51.82 -9.45 -5.62
CA ASN A 70 -52.36 -9.24 -4.26
C ASN A 70 -53.84 -8.78 -4.27
N GLY A 71 -54.30 -8.16 -5.37
CA GLY A 71 -55.69 -7.73 -5.59
C GLY A 71 -56.57 -8.76 -6.30
N GLY A 72 -56.10 -10.01 -6.49
CA GLY A 72 -56.76 -11.05 -7.29
C GLY A 72 -55.97 -11.39 -8.56
N ASN A 73 -56.30 -12.52 -9.18
CA ASN A 73 -55.62 -13.02 -10.36
C ASN A 73 -56.20 -12.37 -11.62
N SER A 74 -55.33 -11.79 -12.44
CA SER A 74 -55.65 -11.15 -13.71
C SER A 74 -55.66 -12.17 -14.83
N LEU A 75 -56.82 -12.44 -15.41
CA LEU A 75 -56.95 -13.26 -16.61
C LEU A 75 -57.02 -12.34 -17.83
N THR A 76 -56.19 -12.63 -18.83
CA THR A 76 -56.37 -12.07 -20.18
C THR A 76 -56.70 -13.18 -21.17
N TYR A 77 -57.56 -12.88 -22.13
CA TYR A 77 -57.89 -13.80 -23.20
C TYR A 77 -58.16 -13.06 -24.51
N THR A 78 -57.71 -13.64 -25.61
CA THR A 78 -57.79 -13.02 -26.93
C THR A 78 -58.83 -13.72 -27.78
N LEU A 79 -59.77 -12.94 -28.30
CA LEU A 79 -60.79 -13.38 -29.25
C LEU A 79 -60.43 -12.84 -30.64
N THR A 80 -60.22 -13.76 -31.58
CA THR A 80 -59.98 -13.44 -32.99
C THR A 80 -61.29 -13.58 -33.75
N TYR A 81 -61.83 -12.45 -34.18
CA TYR A 81 -63.04 -12.36 -34.99
C TYR A 81 -62.68 -12.46 -36.46
N SER A 82 -63.41 -13.26 -37.23
CA SER A 82 -63.25 -13.43 -38.67
C SER A 82 -64.56 -13.10 -39.37
N ASN A 83 -64.54 -12.12 -40.27
CA ASN A 83 -65.70 -11.70 -41.04
C ASN A 83 -65.51 -12.06 -42.51
N THR A 84 -66.24 -13.05 -43.00
CA THR A 84 -66.24 -13.47 -44.41
C THR A 84 -67.40 -12.86 -45.21
N SER A 85 -68.22 -12.01 -44.58
CA SER A 85 -69.35 -11.33 -45.22
C SER A 85 -68.90 -10.09 -46.02
N SER A 86 -69.85 -9.46 -46.71
CA SER A 86 -69.64 -8.22 -47.48
C SER A 86 -69.83 -6.92 -46.68
N SER A 87 -70.23 -6.99 -45.40
CA SER A 87 -70.47 -5.83 -44.54
C SER A 87 -69.66 -5.88 -43.25
N SER A 88 -69.34 -4.73 -42.66
CA SER A 88 -68.60 -4.66 -41.40
C SER A 88 -69.44 -5.20 -40.23
N TYR A 89 -68.79 -5.88 -39.28
CA TYR A 89 -69.43 -6.35 -38.05
C TYR A 89 -69.04 -5.46 -36.86
N LYS A 90 -70.02 -4.83 -36.22
CA LYS A 90 -69.78 -3.99 -35.03
C LYS A 90 -69.60 -4.85 -33.78
N LEU A 91 -68.46 -4.72 -33.11
CA LEU A 91 -68.10 -5.48 -31.91
C LEU A 91 -68.87 -5.06 -30.65
N PHE A 92 -69.54 -3.91 -30.66
CA PHE A 92 -70.44 -3.51 -29.57
C PHE A 92 -71.61 -4.49 -29.38
N ASN A 93 -72.00 -5.22 -30.43
CA ASN A 93 -73.10 -6.18 -30.38
C ASN A 93 -72.76 -7.50 -29.68
N ILE A 94 -71.52 -7.66 -29.20
CA ILE A 94 -71.04 -8.88 -28.55
C ILE A 94 -70.22 -8.56 -27.30
N PHE A 95 -70.40 -9.37 -26.25
CA PHE A 95 -69.56 -9.32 -25.06
C PHE A 95 -69.33 -10.73 -24.51
N ALA A 96 -68.27 -10.89 -23.72
CA ALA A 96 -67.87 -12.16 -23.15
C ALA A 96 -68.03 -12.18 -21.61
N LYS A 97 -68.52 -13.29 -21.08
CA LYS A 97 -68.53 -13.59 -19.65
C LYS A 97 -67.64 -14.80 -19.38
N VAL A 98 -66.78 -14.68 -18.37
CA VAL A 98 -65.86 -15.71 -17.90
C VAL A 98 -66.48 -16.39 -16.69
N THR A 99 -66.68 -17.69 -16.75
CA THR A 99 -67.07 -18.52 -15.61
C THR A 99 -65.86 -19.33 -15.15
N THR A 100 -65.44 -19.11 -13.89
CA THR A 100 -64.33 -19.85 -13.28
C THR A 100 -64.75 -21.28 -12.92
N PRO A 101 -63.81 -22.23 -12.75
CA PRO A 101 -64.13 -23.59 -12.30
C PRO A 101 -64.91 -23.63 -10.97
N GLU A 102 -64.72 -22.63 -10.12
CA GLU A 102 -65.40 -22.45 -8.83
C GLU A 102 -66.82 -21.87 -8.97
N GLY A 103 -67.27 -21.55 -10.19
CA GLY A 103 -68.64 -21.13 -10.50
C GLY A 103 -68.86 -19.62 -10.58
N ALA A 104 -67.86 -18.79 -10.29
CA ALA A 104 -67.98 -17.33 -10.38
C ALA A 104 -68.09 -16.88 -11.84
N THR A 105 -69.09 -16.07 -12.18
CA THR A 105 -69.28 -15.53 -13.53
C THR A 105 -69.02 -14.02 -13.57
N LEU A 106 -68.06 -13.61 -14.40
CA LEU A 106 -67.52 -12.25 -14.44
C LEU A 106 -67.51 -11.73 -15.87
N LYS A 107 -67.87 -10.46 -16.10
CA LYS A 107 -67.85 -9.86 -17.44
C LYS A 107 -66.43 -9.40 -17.78
N GLY A 108 -65.90 -9.86 -18.91
CA GLY A 108 -64.61 -9.38 -19.41
C GLY A 108 -64.76 -8.05 -20.15
N SER A 109 -63.73 -7.21 -20.08
CA SER A 109 -63.68 -5.91 -20.75
C SER A 109 -62.44 -5.82 -21.64
N PRO A 110 -62.52 -5.21 -22.84
CA PRO A 110 -61.34 -4.99 -23.67
C PRO A 110 -60.26 -4.21 -22.90
N ILE A 111 -59.00 -4.60 -23.08
CA ILE A 111 -57.87 -3.81 -22.57
C ILE A 111 -57.86 -2.43 -23.25
N PRO A 112 -57.38 -1.36 -22.59
CA PRO A 112 -57.40 0.00 -23.14
C PRO A 112 -56.88 0.15 -24.57
N GLU A 113 -55.84 -0.61 -24.92
CA GLU A 113 -55.19 -0.64 -26.24
C GLU A 113 -56.14 -1.14 -27.33
N ASP A 114 -57.08 -2.01 -26.96
CA ASP A 114 -58.04 -2.64 -27.85
C ASP A 114 -59.45 -2.03 -27.76
N LYS A 115 -59.69 -1.05 -26.87
CA LYS A 115 -61.02 -0.41 -26.72
C LYS A 115 -61.49 0.32 -27.99
N THR A 116 -60.57 0.75 -28.85
CA THR A 116 -60.87 1.45 -30.11
C THR A 116 -61.15 0.49 -31.26
N LYS A 117 -60.95 -0.81 -31.08
CA LYS A 117 -61.32 -1.86 -32.04
C LYS A 117 -62.82 -2.09 -31.98
N LEU A 118 -63.58 -1.24 -32.68
CA LEU A 118 -65.04 -1.22 -32.61
C LEU A 118 -65.75 -2.06 -33.68
N GLU A 119 -65.06 -2.43 -34.76
CA GLU A 119 -65.64 -3.21 -35.85
C GLU A 119 -64.63 -4.10 -36.57
N VAL A 120 -65.12 -5.17 -37.19
CA VAL A 120 -64.37 -6.08 -38.06
C VAL A 120 -64.79 -5.82 -39.50
N ALA A 121 -63.87 -5.33 -40.33
CA ALA A 121 -64.14 -5.01 -41.73
C ALA A 121 -64.53 -6.27 -42.55
N PRO A 122 -65.19 -6.10 -43.70
CA PRO A 122 -65.53 -7.22 -44.59
C PRO A 122 -64.27 -7.98 -45.03
N LYS A 123 -64.33 -9.32 -45.04
CA LYS A 123 -63.23 -10.21 -45.46
C LYS A 123 -61.94 -10.10 -44.62
N GLU A 124 -62.01 -9.48 -43.44
CA GLU A 124 -60.86 -9.31 -42.54
C GLU A 124 -60.98 -10.12 -41.25
N GLN A 125 -59.87 -10.16 -40.51
CA GLN A 125 -59.80 -10.69 -39.15
C GLN A 125 -59.30 -9.62 -38.19
N LEU A 126 -59.85 -9.61 -36.98
CA LEU A 126 -59.45 -8.69 -35.93
C LEU A 126 -59.35 -9.41 -34.59
N SER A 127 -58.23 -9.23 -33.90
CA SER A 127 -58.03 -9.79 -32.56
C SER A 127 -58.23 -8.72 -31.49
N VAL A 128 -59.02 -9.06 -30.47
CA VAL A 128 -59.34 -8.20 -29.32
C VAL A 128 -59.01 -8.96 -28.05
N THR A 129 -58.18 -8.36 -27.20
CA THR A 129 -57.76 -8.90 -25.91
C THR A 129 -58.66 -8.33 -24.81
N TYR A 130 -59.20 -9.23 -24.00
CA TYR A 130 -60.07 -8.90 -22.88
C TYR A 130 -59.35 -9.20 -21.57
N TYR A 131 -59.69 -8.42 -20.55
CA TYR A 131 -59.22 -8.55 -19.18
C TYR A 131 -60.39 -8.80 -18.22
N VAL A 132 -60.15 -9.64 -17.22
CA VAL A 132 -61.03 -9.81 -16.06
C VAL A 132 -60.22 -10.24 -14.83
N ASN A 133 -60.56 -9.70 -13.66
CA ASN A 133 -60.01 -10.18 -12.38
C ASN A 133 -60.83 -11.39 -11.92
N ILE A 134 -60.22 -12.57 -11.89
CA ILE A 134 -60.87 -13.85 -11.54
C ILE A 134 -60.64 -14.27 -10.08
N ASN A 135 -60.37 -13.30 -9.19
CA ASN A 135 -60.13 -13.52 -7.76
C ASN A 135 -59.02 -14.58 -7.54
N LYS A 136 -59.22 -15.57 -6.67
CA LYS A 136 -58.19 -16.55 -6.30
C LYS A 136 -58.11 -17.80 -7.19
N THR A 137 -58.75 -17.79 -8.36
CA THR A 137 -58.75 -18.94 -9.29
C THR A 137 -57.32 -19.28 -9.74
N ALA A 138 -56.82 -20.46 -9.37
CA ALA A 138 -55.38 -20.76 -9.41
C ALA A 138 -54.81 -21.12 -10.80
N LYS A 139 -55.65 -21.54 -11.76
CA LYS A 139 -55.21 -22.00 -13.09
C LYS A 139 -56.24 -21.67 -14.19
N PRO A 140 -55.80 -21.46 -15.44
CA PRO A 140 -56.70 -21.14 -16.55
C PRO A 140 -57.48 -22.36 -17.08
N GLY A 141 -56.97 -23.58 -16.88
CA GLY A 141 -57.64 -24.81 -17.31
C GLY A 141 -59.00 -25.00 -16.64
N GLY A 142 -60.04 -25.25 -17.44
CA GLY A 142 -61.43 -25.41 -16.99
C GLY A 142 -62.26 -24.11 -16.98
N ILE A 143 -61.66 -22.95 -17.26
CA ILE A 143 -62.39 -21.69 -17.41
C ILE A 143 -63.31 -21.75 -18.64
N LYS A 144 -64.54 -21.24 -18.50
CA LYS A 144 -65.50 -21.12 -19.60
C LYS A 144 -65.65 -19.66 -20.02
N ILE A 145 -65.41 -19.36 -21.30
CA ILE A 145 -65.60 -18.03 -21.89
C ILE A 145 -66.85 -18.09 -22.76
N SER A 146 -67.98 -17.58 -22.25
CA SER A 146 -69.26 -17.57 -22.96
C SER A 146 -69.46 -16.24 -23.68
N LEU A 147 -69.87 -16.31 -24.96
CA LEU A 147 -70.16 -15.16 -25.80
C LEU A 147 -71.67 -14.87 -25.78
N PHE A 148 -72.03 -13.59 -25.65
CA PHE A 148 -73.40 -13.11 -25.62
C PHE A 148 -73.59 -11.95 -26.59
N GLY A 149 -74.74 -11.91 -27.24
CA GLY A 149 -75.21 -10.76 -28.01
C GLY A 149 -76.47 -10.16 -27.38
N PHE A 150 -76.82 -8.95 -27.79
CA PHE A 150 -78.07 -8.33 -27.37
C PHE A 150 -79.26 -8.94 -28.11
N ASP A 151 -80.31 -9.29 -27.37
CA ASP A 151 -81.57 -9.79 -27.91
C ASP A 151 -82.72 -9.11 -27.18
N PHE A 152 -83.34 -8.12 -27.83
CA PHE A 152 -84.39 -7.30 -27.23
C PHE A 152 -85.73 -8.01 -27.08
N SER A 153 -85.82 -9.28 -27.48
CA SER A 153 -87.03 -10.10 -27.30
C SER A 153 -87.02 -10.95 -26.00
N GLY A 154 -85.89 -11.05 -25.31
CA GLY A 154 -85.74 -11.83 -24.07
C GLY A 154 -85.80 -10.98 -22.78
N SER A 155 -86.08 -11.62 -21.63
CA SER A 155 -86.22 -10.95 -20.32
C SER A 155 -84.96 -10.21 -19.86
N ASP A 156 -83.78 -10.69 -20.24
CA ASP A 156 -82.49 -10.17 -19.78
C ASP A 156 -81.74 -9.41 -20.88
N TYR A 157 -82.40 -9.18 -22.02
CA TYR A 157 -81.88 -8.54 -23.23
C TYR A 157 -80.61 -9.20 -23.80
N GLN A 158 -80.36 -10.46 -23.48
CA GLN A 158 -79.12 -11.18 -23.78
C GLN A 158 -79.38 -12.56 -24.35
N LYS A 159 -78.70 -12.89 -25.44
CA LYS A 159 -78.70 -14.21 -26.06
C LYS A 159 -77.30 -14.81 -26.05
N LYS A 160 -77.15 -16.01 -25.51
CA LYS A 160 -75.89 -16.76 -25.57
C LYS A 160 -75.64 -17.20 -27.02
N LEU A 161 -74.55 -16.75 -27.59
CA LEU A 161 -74.14 -17.06 -28.98
C LEU A 161 -73.27 -18.32 -29.04
N GLY A 162 -72.57 -18.63 -27.95
CA GLY A 162 -71.74 -19.83 -27.82
C GLY A 162 -70.72 -19.66 -26.70
N GLY A 163 -69.63 -20.43 -26.74
CA GLY A 163 -68.54 -20.25 -25.79
C GLY A 163 -67.42 -21.26 -25.97
N PHE A 164 -66.33 -21.00 -25.26
CA PHE A 164 -65.13 -21.82 -25.23
C PHE A 164 -64.94 -22.38 -23.83
N THR A 165 -64.54 -23.65 -23.74
CA THR A 165 -64.03 -24.22 -22.49
C THR A 165 -62.55 -24.42 -22.64
N VAL A 166 -61.76 -23.74 -21.81
CA VAL A 166 -60.30 -23.91 -21.80
C VAL A 166 -60.00 -25.35 -21.35
N PRO A 167 -59.28 -26.16 -22.15
CA PRO A 167 -59.01 -27.55 -21.79
C PRO A 167 -58.33 -27.68 -20.43
N ALA A 168 -58.68 -28.71 -19.64
CA ALA A 168 -58.10 -28.91 -18.32
C ALA A 168 -56.56 -29.09 -18.33
N VAL A 169 -56.02 -29.57 -19.46
CA VAL A 169 -54.58 -29.75 -19.71
C VAL A 169 -53.88 -28.51 -20.26
N TYR A 170 -54.62 -27.42 -20.52
CA TYR A 170 -54.04 -26.20 -21.07
C TYR A 170 -53.06 -25.55 -20.08
N THR A 171 -51.89 -25.19 -20.58
CA THR A 171 -50.91 -24.40 -19.84
C THR A 171 -50.60 -23.11 -20.60
N PRO A 172 -50.61 -21.95 -19.93
CA PRO A 172 -50.25 -20.67 -20.57
C PRO A 172 -48.73 -20.53 -20.81
N TYR A 173 -47.93 -21.50 -20.35
CA TYR A 173 -46.48 -21.49 -20.41
C TYR A 173 -45.95 -21.89 -21.79
N VAL A 174 -45.10 -21.03 -22.37
CA VAL A 174 -44.20 -21.40 -23.45
C VAL A 174 -43.26 -22.49 -22.94
N GLN A 175 -43.15 -23.61 -23.67
CA GLN A 175 -42.40 -24.78 -23.24
C GLN A 175 -40.89 -24.49 -23.19
N GLN A 176 -40.18 -25.27 -22.37
CA GLN A 176 -38.75 -25.11 -22.13
C GLN A 176 -37.95 -25.11 -23.45
N GLY A 177 -37.02 -24.17 -23.57
CA GLY A 177 -36.12 -24.07 -24.73
C GLY A 177 -36.71 -23.34 -25.95
N ILE A 178 -38.01 -23.04 -25.96
CA ILE A 178 -38.67 -22.30 -27.03
C ILE A 178 -38.54 -20.79 -26.77
N SER A 179 -38.17 -20.04 -27.81
CA SER A 179 -38.19 -18.57 -27.80
C SER A 179 -39.55 -18.05 -28.25
N GLN A 180 -40.03 -16.97 -27.63
CA GLN A 180 -41.29 -16.33 -28.01
C GLN A 180 -41.04 -14.90 -28.52
N LYS A 181 -41.65 -14.55 -29.66
CA LYS A 181 -41.68 -13.17 -30.13
C LYS A 181 -42.84 -12.43 -29.44
N ILE A 182 -42.52 -11.29 -28.84
CA ILE A 182 -43.49 -10.40 -28.19
C ILE A 182 -43.19 -8.95 -28.58
N THR A 183 -44.07 -8.03 -28.19
CA THR A 183 -43.83 -6.59 -28.35
C THR A 183 -43.67 -5.98 -26.96
N ILE A 184 -42.55 -5.32 -26.71
CA ILE A 184 -42.24 -4.61 -25.46
C ILE A 184 -42.05 -3.14 -25.80
N SER A 185 -42.80 -2.23 -25.16
CA SER A 185 -42.75 -0.78 -25.45
C SER A 185 -42.89 -0.44 -26.95
N ASN A 186 -43.82 -1.13 -27.63
CA ASN A 186 -44.04 -1.04 -29.08
C ASN A 186 -42.83 -1.47 -29.96
N LEU A 187 -41.87 -2.21 -29.40
CA LEU A 187 -40.74 -2.80 -30.12
C LEU A 187 -40.87 -4.33 -30.17
N PRO A 188 -40.79 -4.94 -31.37
CA PRO A 188 -40.80 -6.39 -31.47
C PRO A 188 -39.48 -6.97 -30.94
N ILE A 189 -39.57 -7.88 -29.99
CA ILE A 189 -38.42 -8.56 -29.40
C ILE A 189 -38.66 -10.07 -29.35
N THR A 190 -37.57 -10.83 -29.36
CA THR A 190 -37.61 -12.27 -29.07
C THR A 190 -37.02 -12.52 -27.69
N LEU A 191 -37.79 -13.21 -26.85
CA LEU A 191 -37.39 -13.61 -25.51
C LEU A 191 -37.12 -15.11 -25.44
N LYS A 192 -36.07 -15.50 -24.73
CA LYS A 192 -35.75 -16.90 -24.44
C LYS A 192 -35.12 -17.02 -23.04
N PRO A 193 -35.77 -17.71 -22.09
CA PRO A 193 -35.11 -18.05 -20.84
C PRO A 193 -33.98 -19.04 -21.09
N ASP A 194 -32.79 -18.71 -20.61
CA ASP A 194 -31.58 -19.48 -20.84
C ASP A 194 -31.26 -20.41 -19.67
N SER A 195 -31.41 -19.96 -18.42
CA SER A 195 -31.06 -20.78 -17.24
C SER A 195 -31.75 -20.30 -15.97
N LEU A 196 -31.89 -21.24 -15.02
CA LEU A 196 -32.23 -21.00 -13.62
C LEU A 196 -31.08 -21.54 -12.76
N GLN A 197 -30.47 -20.65 -11.97
CA GLN A 197 -29.40 -20.98 -11.04
C GLN A 197 -29.89 -20.71 -9.61
N ILE A 198 -29.69 -21.67 -8.72
CA ILE A 198 -30.04 -21.57 -7.31
C ILE A 198 -28.76 -21.52 -6.49
N TYR A 199 -28.57 -20.41 -5.78
CA TYR A 199 -27.43 -20.19 -4.90
C TYR A 199 -27.87 -20.29 -3.44
N ARG A 200 -27.03 -20.90 -2.61
CA ARG A 200 -27.20 -20.90 -1.16
C ARG A 200 -26.08 -20.09 -0.53
N PHE A 201 -26.45 -19.06 0.21
CA PHE A 201 -25.50 -18.14 0.83
C PHE A 201 -26.10 -17.56 2.11
N ASN A 202 -25.33 -17.55 3.21
CA ASN A 202 -25.73 -16.98 4.51
C ASN A 202 -27.12 -17.44 4.98
N ASN A 203 -27.37 -18.76 4.95
CA ASN A 203 -28.66 -19.39 5.26
C ASN A 203 -29.86 -18.93 4.41
N LYS A 204 -29.62 -18.14 3.37
CA LYS A 204 -30.61 -17.71 2.39
C LYS A 204 -30.43 -18.45 1.07
N THR A 205 -31.52 -18.57 0.33
CA THR A 205 -31.51 -19.14 -1.03
C THR A 205 -31.81 -18.04 -2.02
N TYR A 206 -31.11 -17.99 -3.14
CA TYR A 206 -31.29 -16.99 -4.18
C TYR A 206 -31.51 -17.68 -5.52
N ALA A 207 -32.47 -17.20 -6.31
CA ALA A 207 -32.61 -17.58 -7.71
C ALA A 207 -32.00 -16.52 -8.61
N LYS A 208 -31.16 -16.95 -9.53
CA LYS A 208 -30.66 -16.15 -10.65
C LYS A 208 -31.20 -16.72 -11.96
N VAL A 209 -31.98 -15.93 -12.69
CA VAL A 209 -32.58 -16.30 -13.98
C VAL A 209 -31.87 -15.56 -15.10
N ALA A 210 -31.39 -16.26 -16.11
CA ALA A 210 -30.85 -15.66 -17.32
C ALA A 210 -31.93 -15.57 -18.40
N LEU A 211 -32.15 -14.38 -18.96
CA LEU A 211 -33.09 -14.13 -20.05
C LEU A 211 -32.33 -13.57 -21.26
N GLY A 212 -32.42 -14.24 -22.40
CA GLY A 212 -31.93 -13.74 -23.68
C GLY A 212 -32.97 -12.84 -24.34
N LEU A 213 -32.55 -11.65 -24.77
CA LEU A 213 -33.35 -10.67 -25.49
C LEU A 213 -32.73 -10.40 -26.85
N THR A 214 -33.49 -10.60 -27.92
CA THR A 214 -33.10 -10.18 -29.28
C THR A 214 -34.02 -9.07 -29.73
N ASN A 215 -33.46 -7.89 -30.00
CA ASN A 215 -34.24 -6.75 -30.49
C ASN A 215 -34.45 -6.85 -32.00
N LEU A 216 -35.71 -6.95 -32.44
CA LEU A 216 -36.08 -7.00 -33.86
C LEU A 216 -36.57 -5.64 -34.38
N GLY A 217 -36.63 -4.61 -33.53
CA GLY A 217 -37.08 -3.27 -33.87
C GLY A 217 -35.94 -2.34 -34.27
N ALA A 218 -36.27 -1.25 -34.98
CA ALA A 218 -35.29 -0.28 -35.45
C ALA A 218 -34.71 0.64 -34.35
N LYS A 219 -35.33 0.70 -33.17
CA LYS A 219 -34.87 1.50 -32.03
C LYS A 219 -34.21 0.62 -30.98
N ALA A 220 -33.26 1.19 -30.23
CA ALA A 220 -32.62 0.48 -29.12
C ALA A 220 -33.62 0.22 -27.98
N LEU A 221 -33.64 -1.00 -27.46
CA LEU A 221 -34.34 -1.35 -26.24
C LEU A 221 -33.47 -0.94 -25.04
N SER A 222 -33.99 -0.10 -24.16
CA SER A 222 -33.37 0.22 -22.87
C SER A 222 -34.18 -0.43 -21.74
N ALA A 223 -33.62 -0.56 -20.54
CA ALA A 223 -34.22 -1.28 -19.41
C ALA A 223 -35.75 -1.03 -19.28
N PRO A 224 -36.59 -2.06 -19.14
CA PRO A 224 -38.01 -1.96 -19.41
C PRO A 224 -38.83 -1.60 -18.17
N GLY A 225 -39.97 -0.95 -18.37
CA GLY A 225 -41.04 -0.79 -17.36
C GLY A 225 -41.87 -2.05 -17.11
N HIS A 226 -41.30 -3.24 -17.35
CA HIS A 226 -41.96 -4.53 -17.12
C HIS A 226 -41.52 -5.14 -15.81
N ARG A 227 -42.43 -5.86 -15.16
CA ARG A 227 -42.11 -6.64 -13.96
C ARG A 227 -41.93 -8.09 -14.33
N VAL A 228 -40.95 -8.73 -13.71
CA VAL A 228 -40.60 -10.12 -13.96
C VAL A 228 -40.78 -10.87 -12.65
N TYR A 229 -41.50 -11.98 -12.69
CA TYR A 229 -41.83 -12.78 -11.53
C TYR A 229 -41.36 -14.22 -11.73
N LEU A 230 -40.83 -14.81 -10.66
CA LEU A 230 -40.55 -16.24 -10.55
C LEU A 230 -41.73 -16.93 -9.88
N GLU A 231 -42.36 -17.87 -10.58
CA GLU A 231 -43.47 -18.66 -10.04
C GLU A 231 -42.98 -20.04 -9.60
N SER A 232 -43.28 -20.40 -8.35
CA SER A 232 -43.02 -21.74 -7.82
C SER A 232 -44.08 -22.75 -8.28
N SER A 233 -43.75 -24.05 -8.23
CA SER A 233 -44.74 -25.11 -8.50
C SER A 233 -45.93 -25.12 -7.53
N GLY A 234 -45.76 -24.55 -6.33
CA GLY A 234 -46.81 -24.36 -5.33
C GLY A 234 -47.67 -23.10 -5.53
N GLY A 235 -47.39 -22.28 -6.56
CA GLY A 235 -48.18 -21.09 -6.89
C GLY A 235 -47.73 -19.79 -6.22
N SER A 236 -46.63 -19.79 -5.47
CA SER A 236 -46.02 -18.57 -4.93
C SER A 236 -45.36 -17.77 -6.04
N THR A 237 -45.50 -16.45 -6.03
CA THR A 237 -44.85 -15.53 -6.96
C THR A 237 -43.82 -14.66 -6.23
N LEU A 238 -42.61 -14.57 -6.78
CA LEU A 238 -41.51 -13.77 -6.25
C LEU A 238 -41.09 -12.76 -7.33
N GLU A 239 -41.14 -11.47 -7.02
CA GLU A 239 -40.65 -10.45 -7.95
C GLU A 239 -39.13 -10.55 -8.11
N LEU A 240 -38.69 -10.52 -9.36
CA LEU A 240 -37.28 -10.60 -9.75
C LEU A 240 -36.76 -9.21 -10.08
N THR A 241 -35.57 -8.90 -9.59
CA THR A 241 -34.86 -7.64 -9.85
C THR A 241 -33.67 -7.88 -10.77
N LEU A 242 -33.30 -6.92 -11.62
CA LEU A 242 -32.11 -7.07 -12.47
C LEU A 242 -30.84 -7.14 -11.61
N ASP A 243 -29.92 -8.06 -11.95
CA ASP A 243 -28.59 -8.08 -11.34
C ASP A 243 -27.76 -6.87 -11.77
N SER A 244 -26.75 -6.51 -10.98
CA SER A 244 -25.98 -5.28 -11.18
C SER A 244 -25.38 -5.15 -12.57
N ALA A 245 -24.88 -6.25 -13.15
CA ALA A 245 -24.31 -6.27 -14.49
C ALA A 245 -25.34 -6.01 -15.61
N SER A 246 -26.64 -6.19 -15.31
CA SER A 246 -27.73 -6.07 -16.26
C SER A 246 -28.60 -4.83 -16.06
N ARG A 247 -28.34 -3.97 -15.07
CA ARG A 247 -29.28 -2.88 -14.70
C ARG A 247 -29.50 -1.84 -15.80
N ASP A 248 -28.44 -1.45 -16.48
CA ASP A 248 -28.48 -0.40 -17.51
C ASP A 248 -28.35 -0.99 -18.91
N TYR A 249 -28.95 -2.17 -19.12
CA TYR A 249 -28.82 -2.84 -20.40
C TYR A 249 -29.48 -2.00 -21.51
N LYS A 250 -28.72 -1.78 -22.58
CA LYS A 250 -29.22 -1.31 -23.87
C LYS A 250 -28.96 -2.40 -24.91
N VAL A 251 -29.99 -2.77 -25.66
CA VAL A 251 -29.94 -3.76 -26.76
C VAL A 251 -30.22 -3.03 -28.07
N GLN A 252 -29.22 -2.90 -28.93
CA GLN A 252 -29.34 -2.26 -30.23
C GLN A 252 -30.22 -3.08 -31.17
N SER A 253 -30.68 -2.48 -32.27
CA SER A 253 -31.40 -3.19 -33.33
C SER A 253 -30.58 -4.39 -33.83
N GLY A 254 -31.19 -5.58 -33.86
CA GLY A 254 -30.54 -6.83 -34.27
C GLY A 254 -29.62 -7.46 -33.22
N GLU A 255 -29.33 -6.79 -32.11
CA GLU A 255 -28.46 -7.33 -31.05
C GLU A 255 -29.20 -8.40 -30.23
N ASN A 256 -28.50 -9.48 -29.89
CA ASN A 256 -28.92 -10.44 -28.88
C ASN A 256 -28.09 -10.22 -27.61
N LYS A 257 -28.76 -9.97 -26.49
CA LYS A 257 -28.14 -9.72 -25.20
C LYS A 257 -28.76 -10.59 -24.11
N LYS A 258 -27.92 -11.15 -23.25
CA LYS A 258 -28.35 -11.85 -22.04
C LYS A 258 -28.41 -10.87 -20.87
N VAL A 259 -29.52 -10.88 -20.15
CA VAL A 259 -29.69 -10.15 -18.89
C VAL A 259 -29.99 -11.15 -17.78
N TYR A 260 -29.63 -10.81 -16.57
CA TYR A 260 -29.84 -11.66 -15.41
C TYR A 260 -30.75 -10.98 -14.38
N TYR A 261 -31.62 -11.79 -13.81
CA TYR A 261 -32.59 -11.43 -12.79
C TYR A 261 -32.31 -12.19 -11.50
N LEU A 262 -32.53 -11.58 -10.35
CA LEU A 262 -32.24 -12.11 -9.01
C LEU A 262 -33.43 -11.92 -8.06
N ALA A 263 -33.71 -12.94 -7.24
CA ALA A 263 -34.62 -12.85 -6.10
C ALA A 263 -34.15 -13.73 -4.94
N GLU A 264 -34.45 -13.33 -3.71
CA GLU A 264 -34.34 -14.18 -2.53
C GLU A 264 -35.54 -15.15 -2.50
N ILE A 265 -35.26 -16.44 -2.31
CA ILE A 265 -36.26 -17.50 -2.19
C ILE A 265 -36.34 -17.92 -0.72
N PRO A 266 -37.50 -17.78 -0.07
CA PRO A 266 -37.75 -18.37 1.23
C PRO A 266 -37.50 -19.89 1.23
N SER A 267 -36.88 -20.41 2.28
CA SER A 267 -36.45 -21.81 2.37
C SER A 267 -37.57 -22.85 2.23
N TYR A 268 -38.83 -22.46 2.47
CA TYR A 268 -40.00 -23.32 2.33
C TYR A 268 -40.51 -23.48 0.87
N ILE A 269 -40.02 -22.68 -0.08
CA ILE A 269 -40.47 -22.72 -1.48
C ILE A 269 -39.68 -23.79 -2.26
N THR A 270 -40.40 -24.66 -2.99
CA THR A 270 -39.79 -25.68 -3.85
C THR A 270 -39.21 -25.07 -5.12
N THR A 271 -37.95 -25.39 -5.43
CA THR A 271 -37.21 -24.86 -6.60
C THR A 271 -37.34 -25.72 -7.87
N THR A 272 -38.14 -26.78 -7.82
CA THR A 272 -38.41 -27.64 -8.97
C THR A 272 -39.52 -27.07 -9.83
N LYS A 273 -39.41 -27.21 -11.16
CA LYS A 273 -40.51 -26.91 -12.09
C LYS A 273 -41.02 -25.46 -12.01
N MET A 274 -40.10 -24.51 -11.79
CA MET A 274 -40.41 -23.08 -11.75
C MET A 274 -40.76 -22.52 -13.14
N SER A 275 -41.49 -21.41 -13.15
CA SER A 275 -41.87 -20.68 -14.36
C SER A 275 -41.51 -19.20 -14.23
N LEU A 276 -41.28 -18.53 -15.35
CA LEU A 276 -41.02 -17.09 -15.42
C LEU A 276 -42.25 -16.39 -15.99
N LEU A 277 -42.78 -15.41 -15.27
CA LEU A 277 -43.90 -14.59 -15.72
C LEU A 277 -43.41 -13.17 -15.96
N ILE A 278 -43.72 -12.59 -17.13
CA ILE A 278 -43.43 -11.20 -17.46
C ILE A 278 -44.75 -10.46 -17.58
N THR A 279 -44.87 -9.33 -16.89
CA THR A 279 -46.07 -8.49 -16.89
C THR A 279 -45.76 -7.06 -17.33
N GLU A 280 -46.79 -6.37 -17.79
CA GLU A 280 -46.76 -4.96 -18.12
C GLU A 280 -47.83 -4.22 -17.31
N GLU A 281 -47.45 -3.11 -16.70
CA GLU A 281 -48.41 -2.26 -16.00
C GLU A 281 -49.33 -1.59 -17.02
N ASN A 282 -50.62 -1.85 -16.92
CA ASN A 282 -51.60 -1.15 -17.73
C ASN A 282 -52.06 0.13 -17.02
N ALA A 283 -51.60 1.29 -17.48
CA ALA A 283 -51.91 2.58 -16.85
C ALA A 283 -53.42 2.89 -16.78
N GLY A 284 -54.21 2.44 -17.76
CA GLY A 284 -55.66 2.66 -17.80
C GLY A 284 -56.44 1.78 -16.83
N LEU A 285 -55.92 0.60 -16.49
CA LEU A 285 -56.53 -0.35 -15.55
C LEU A 285 -55.87 -0.37 -14.17
N LYS A 286 -54.70 0.27 -14.02
CA LYS A 286 -53.85 0.27 -12.81
C LYS A 286 -53.57 -1.14 -12.28
N VAL A 287 -53.31 -2.08 -13.20
CA VAL A 287 -53.03 -3.49 -12.89
C VAL A 287 -51.93 -4.03 -13.80
N ASP A 288 -51.12 -4.93 -13.28
CA ASP A 288 -50.14 -5.70 -14.05
C ASP A 288 -50.87 -6.78 -14.87
N LEU A 289 -50.74 -6.72 -16.20
CA LEU A 289 -51.28 -7.71 -17.13
C LEU A 289 -50.18 -8.69 -17.58
N PRO A 290 -50.47 -10.00 -17.68
CA PRO A 290 -49.51 -10.98 -18.17
C PRO A 290 -49.22 -10.75 -19.66
N VAL A 291 -47.95 -10.66 -20.02
CA VAL A 291 -47.48 -10.55 -21.41
C VAL A 291 -47.07 -11.92 -21.94
N VAL A 292 -46.24 -12.64 -21.18
CA VAL A 292 -45.77 -13.97 -21.54
C VAL A 292 -45.35 -14.75 -20.30
N SER A 293 -45.59 -16.05 -20.32
CA SER A 293 -45.13 -16.98 -19.29
C SER A 293 -44.26 -18.07 -19.92
N PHE A 294 -43.12 -18.38 -19.32
CA PHE A 294 -42.22 -19.43 -19.79
C PHE A 294 -42.01 -20.51 -18.74
N ARG A 295 -41.85 -21.75 -19.19
CA ARG A 295 -41.31 -22.82 -18.36
C ARG A 295 -39.79 -22.69 -18.29
N LEU A 296 -39.25 -22.55 -17.09
CA LEU A 296 -37.80 -22.45 -16.90
C LEU A 296 -37.14 -23.84 -17.05
N PRO A 297 -35.87 -23.89 -17.46
CA PRO A 297 -35.05 -25.09 -17.35
C PRO A 297 -34.91 -25.56 -15.90
N ASP A 298 -34.50 -26.82 -15.73
CA ASP A 298 -34.17 -27.35 -14.42
C ASP A 298 -33.11 -26.50 -13.71
N ALA A 299 -33.32 -26.29 -12.42
CA ALA A 299 -32.43 -25.50 -11.57
C ALA A 299 -31.05 -26.15 -11.49
N THR A 300 -30.02 -25.35 -11.77
CA THR A 300 -28.62 -25.70 -11.50
C THR A 300 -28.19 -25.13 -10.16
N TYR A 301 -27.21 -25.76 -9.51
CA TYR A 301 -26.74 -25.38 -8.17
C TYR A 301 -25.25 -24.99 -8.17
N PRO A 302 -24.88 -23.87 -8.82
CA PRO A 302 -23.50 -23.39 -8.85
C PRO A 302 -23.01 -22.96 -7.46
N SER A 303 -21.70 -23.13 -7.22
CA SER A 303 -21.02 -22.69 -6.01
C SER A 303 -20.41 -21.30 -6.20
N LEU A 304 -20.56 -20.44 -5.18
CA LEU A 304 -19.85 -19.15 -5.10
C LEU A 304 -18.43 -19.29 -4.55
N ASN A 305 -18.11 -20.47 -3.99
CA ASN A 305 -16.76 -20.75 -3.48
C ASN A 305 -15.77 -20.82 -4.64
N VAL A 306 -14.70 -20.07 -4.51
CA VAL A 306 -13.52 -20.11 -5.36
C VAL A 306 -12.45 -20.85 -4.58
N ASN A 307 -11.98 -21.96 -5.14
CA ASN A 307 -10.92 -22.77 -4.54
C ASN A 307 -9.63 -21.94 -4.38
N THR A 308 -8.76 -22.39 -3.47
CA THR A 308 -7.47 -21.75 -3.21
C THR A 308 -6.69 -21.53 -4.52
N TYR A 309 -6.21 -20.31 -4.74
CA TYR A 309 -5.47 -19.88 -5.93
C TYR A 309 -6.22 -20.02 -7.27
N ALA A 310 -7.52 -20.36 -7.28
CA ALA A 310 -8.28 -20.44 -8.52
C ALA A 310 -8.69 -19.05 -9.03
N VAL A 311 -8.70 -18.89 -10.35
CA VAL A 311 -9.14 -17.66 -11.01
C VAL A 311 -10.67 -17.67 -11.14
N LYS A 312 -11.31 -16.60 -10.70
CA LYS A 312 -12.74 -16.31 -10.88
C LYS A 312 -12.92 -15.22 -11.93
N LYS A 313 -13.81 -15.48 -12.89
CA LYS A 313 -14.24 -14.48 -13.88
C LYS A 313 -15.53 -13.79 -13.42
N ILE A 314 -15.52 -12.47 -13.40
CA ILE A 314 -16.63 -11.61 -13.01
C ILE A 314 -16.96 -10.72 -14.21
N GLY A 315 -18.24 -10.63 -14.58
CA GLY A 315 -18.70 -9.75 -15.66
C GLY A 315 -19.08 -8.38 -15.11
N ILE A 316 -18.52 -7.30 -15.65
CA ILE A 316 -18.83 -5.91 -15.29
C ILE A 316 -19.05 -5.12 -16.58
N ASN A 317 -20.23 -4.52 -16.77
CA ASN A 317 -20.57 -3.71 -17.95
C ASN A 317 -20.25 -4.39 -19.30
N SER A 318 -20.57 -5.68 -19.43
CA SER A 318 -20.25 -6.53 -20.61
C SER A 318 -18.76 -6.78 -20.87
N ASN A 319 -17.89 -6.46 -19.91
CA ASN A 319 -16.47 -6.77 -19.92
C ASN A 319 -16.15 -7.86 -18.87
N THR A 320 -15.05 -8.59 -19.04
CA THR A 320 -14.66 -9.66 -18.10
C THR A 320 -13.46 -9.25 -17.26
N ILE A 321 -13.60 -9.33 -15.94
CA ILE A 321 -12.52 -9.17 -14.97
C ILE A 321 -12.16 -10.53 -14.38
N GLU A 322 -10.87 -10.84 -14.36
CA GLU A 322 -10.31 -11.99 -13.66
C GLU A 322 -9.87 -11.56 -12.26
N THR A 323 -10.23 -12.38 -11.28
CA THR A 323 -9.95 -12.14 -9.87
C THR A 323 -9.40 -13.41 -9.24
N GLN A 324 -8.38 -13.31 -8.41
CA GLN A 324 -7.71 -14.46 -7.83
C GLN A 324 -7.10 -14.08 -6.47
N LEU A 325 -7.37 -14.87 -5.44
CA LEU A 325 -6.63 -14.76 -4.18
C LEU A 325 -5.25 -15.39 -4.40
N GLN A 326 -4.23 -14.54 -4.58
CA GLN A 326 -2.89 -14.95 -4.99
C GLN A 326 -2.05 -15.41 -3.81
N LYS A 327 -2.20 -14.72 -2.66
CA LYS A 327 -1.47 -15.04 -1.43
C LYS A 327 -2.33 -14.70 -0.23
N ALA A 328 -2.20 -15.49 0.83
CA ALA A 328 -2.64 -15.11 2.15
C ALA A 328 -1.64 -15.65 3.16
N SER A 329 -1.42 -14.92 4.25
CA SER A 329 -0.62 -15.37 5.38
C SER A 329 -1.17 -14.81 6.68
N VAL A 330 -0.94 -15.53 7.77
CA VAL A 330 -1.42 -15.18 9.10
C VAL A 330 -0.29 -15.15 10.13
N SER A 331 -0.22 -14.08 10.92
CA SER A 331 0.58 -14.02 12.15
C SER A 331 -0.34 -13.85 13.35
N SER A 332 0.21 -13.99 14.55
CA SER A 332 -0.54 -13.85 15.81
C SER A 332 0.14 -12.84 16.73
N THR A 333 -0.64 -11.92 17.27
CA THR A 333 -0.19 -10.94 18.28
C THR A 333 -1.23 -10.88 19.39
N GLY A 334 -0.87 -11.31 20.60
CA GLY A 334 -1.82 -11.47 21.70
C GLY A 334 -2.94 -12.46 21.37
N GLU A 335 -4.20 -12.05 21.53
CA GLU A 335 -5.39 -12.89 21.26
C GLU A 335 -5.93 -12.77 19.82
N LYS A 336 -5.22 -12.07 18.93
CA LYS A 336 -5.66 -11.78 17.56
C LYS A 336 -4.77 -12.46 16.52
N ALA A 337 -5.41 -13.01 15.50
CA ALA A 337 -4.80 -13.42 14.24
C ALA A 337 -4.83 -12.25 13.24
N LEU A 338 -3.68 -11.96 12.65
CA LEU A 338 -3.48 -10.87 11.70
C LEU A 338 -3.27 -11.46 10.32
N TRP A 339 -4.26 -11.30 9.46
CA TRP A 339 -4.24 -11.81 8.09
C TRP A 339 -3.74 -10.74 7.12
N THR A 340 -2.74 -11.10 6.33
CA THR A 340 -2.32 -10.35 5.14
C THR A 340 -2.79 -11.11 3.91
N ILE A 341 -3.58 -10.47 3.04
CA ILE A 341 -4.21 -11.09 1.86
C ILE A 341 -3.84 -10.29 0.62
N GLN A 342 -3.47 -10.96 -0.47
CA GLN A 342 -3.22 -10.35 -1.77
C GLN A 342 -4.24 -10.83 -2.79
N LEU A 343 -5.03 -9.90 -3.33
CA LEU A 343 -6.02 -10.15 -4.37
C LEU A 343 -5.50 -9.61 -5.71
N ARG A 344 -5.28 -10.51 -6.66
CA ARG A 344 -4.97 -10.17 -8.05
C ARG A 344 -6.26 -9.85 -8.79
N ILE A 345 -6.26 -8.73 -9.51
CA ILE A 345 -7.37 -8.31 -10.37
C ILE A 345 -6.80 -7.96 -11.74
N LYS A 346 -7.36 -8.54 -12.80
CA LYS A 346 -6.93 -8.33 -14.19
C LYS A 346 -8.12 -8.03 -15.08
N ASN A 347 -7.99 -7.02 -15.92
CA ASN A 347 -8.96 -6.77 -16.99
C ASN A 347 -8.68 -7.72 -18.17
N ALA A 348 -9.50 -8.77 -18.29
CA ALA A 348 -9.40 -9.77 -19.36
C ALA A 348 -10.23 -9.39 -20.60
N GLY A 349 -10.87 -8.22 -20.61
CA GLY A 349 -11.64 -7.75 -21.74
C GLY A 349 -10.95 -6.64 -22.54
N ASN A 350 -11.67 -6.09 -23.52
CA ASN A 350 -11.10 -5.20 -24.54
C ASN A 350 -11.38 -3.71 -24.33
N LYS A 351 -12.02 -3.33 -23.22
CA LYS A 351 -12.32 -1.94 -22.86
C LYS A 351 -11.86 -1.64 -21.45
N ALA A 352 -11.57 -0.38 -21.16
CA ALA A 352 -11.30 0.07 -19.80
C ALA A 352 -12.56 -0.13 -18.93
N VAL A 353 -12.37 -0.57 -17.69
CA VAL A 353 -13.48 -0.83 -16.75
C VAL A 353 -13.16 -0.28 -15.38
N THR A 354 -14.12 0.47 -14.85
CA THR A 354 -14.15 0.90 -13.46
C THR A 354 -14.89 -0.16 -12.64
N LEU A 355 -14.24 -0.68 -11.60
CA LEU A 355 -14.82 -1.63 -10.67
C LEU A 355 -15.88 -0.96 -9.80
N PRO A 356 -17.00 -1.64 -9.50
CA PRO A 356 -17.89 -1.25 -8.41
C PRO A 356 -17.12 -1.08 -7.10
N ALA A 357 -17.65 -0.25 -6.20
CA ALA A 357 -17.13 -0.08 -4.84
C ALA A 357 -17.41 -1.33 -3.99
N TYR A 358 -16.74 -2.44 -4.32
CA TYR A 358 -16.93 -3.72 -3.66
C TYR A 358 -16.58 -3.63 -2.17
N GLU A 359 -17.44 -4.18 -1.34
CA GLU A 359 -17.17 -4.43 0.08
C GLU A 359 -16.41 -5.75 0.22
N LEU A 360 -15.41 -5.74 1.11
CA LEU A 360 -14.57 -6.89 1.44
C LEU A 360 -14.77 -7.26 2.90
N SER A 361 -14.94 -8.53 3.18
CA SER A 361 -14.97 -9.06 4.54
C SER A 361 -14.35 -10.46 4.60
N VAL A 362 -13.78 -10.80 5.76
CA VAL A 362 -13.39 -12.17 6.08
C VAL A 362 -14.54 -12.82 6.83
N ILE A 363 -15.08 -13.91 6.29
CA ILE A 363 -16.15 -14.67 6.93
C ILE A 363 -15.60 -15.95 7.54
N ALA A 364 -16.08 -16.23 8.74
CA ALA A 364 -15.80 -17.45 9.48
C ALA A 364 -16.91 -18.49 9.25
N LYS A 365 -16.60 -19.78 9.43
CA LYS A 365 -17.57 -20.87 9.29
C LYS A 365 -18.73 -20.73 10.30
N GLU A 366 -18.43 -20.14 11.44
CA GLU A 366 -19.33 -19.86 12.55
C GLU A 366 -20.34 -18.74 12.24
N GLY A 367 -20.18 -18.03 11.12
CA GLY A 367 -21.09 -16.97 10.67
C GLY A 367 -20.65 -15.55 11.02
N TYR A 368 -19.52 -15.38 11.71
CA TYR A 368 -18.92 -14.06 11.95
C TYR A 368 -18.36 -13.46 10.66
N SER A 369 -18.50 -12.14 10.51
CA SER A 369 -17.96 -11.36 9.39
C SER A 369 -17.09 -10.25 9.94
N PHE A 370 -15.84 -10.19 9.48
CA PHE A 370 -14.84 -9.21 9.85
C PHE A 370 -14.60 -8.28 8.65
N PRO A 371 -15.07 -7.01 8.69
CA PRO A 371 -14.91 -6.10 7.56
C PRO A 371 -13.44 -5.76 7.31
N ILE A 372 -13.07 -5.61 6.04
CA ILE A 372 -11.74 -5.19 5.60
C ILE A 372 -11.84 -3.80 4.98
N ASN A 373 -10.82 -2.97 5.22
CA ASN A 373 -10.68 -1.70 4.53
C ASN A 373 -10.52 -1.93 3.01
N ASN A 374 -11.48 -1.44 2.23
CA ASN A 374 -11.58 -1.63 0.79
C ASN A 374 -11.19 -0.38 -0.03
N LYS A 375 -10.54 0.63 0.57
CA LYS A 375 -10.14 1.87 -0.13
C LYS A 375 -9.38 1.61 -1.44
N ALA A 376 -8.54 0.58 -1.47
CA ALA A 376 -7.78 0.19 -2.66
C ALA A 376 -8.66 -0.28 -3.85
N LEU A 377 -9.92 -0.65 -3.62
CA LEU A 377 -10.90 -0.98 -4.66
C LEU A 377 -11.78 0.20 -5.06
N ALA A 378 -11.85 1.24 -4.23
CA ALA A 378 -12.74 2.38 -4.49
C ALA A 378 -12.31 3.09 -5.78
N SER A 379 -13.23 3.18 -6.75
CA SER A 379 -13.01 3.84 -8.04
C SER A 379 -11.87 3.26 -8.90
N LEU A 380 -11.43 2.03 -8.63
CA LEU A 380 -10.33 1.41 -9.37
C LEU A 380 -10.72 1.19 -10.83
N THR A 381 -9.98 1.81 -11.75
CA THR A 381 -10.15 1.66 -13.20
C THR A 381 -8.98 0.90 -13.79
N LEU A 382 -9.26 -0.15 -14.57
CA LEU A 382 -8.28 -1.00 -15.23
C LEU A 382 -8.40 -0.89 -16.75
N LYS A 383 -7.30 -0.58 -17.44
CA LYS A 383 -7.18 -0.62 -18.91
C LYS A 383 -7.21 -2.07 -19.41
N PRO A 384 -7.45 -2.31 -20.72
CA PRO A 384 -7.38 -3.66 -21.28
C PRO A 384 -6.05 -4.34 -20.95
N LEU A 385 -6.10 -5.60 -20.50
CA LEU A 385 -4.95 -6.42 -20.08
C LEU A 385 -4.19 -5.92 -18.84
N GLU A 386 -4.59 -4.79 -18.24
CA GLU A 386 -3.99 -4.27 -17.01
C GLU A 386 -4.27 -5.20 -15.83
N GLU A 387 -3.24 -5.40 -15.01
CA GLU A 387 -3.25 -6.27 -13.84
C GLU A 387 -2.74 -5.51 -12.63
N LYS A 388 -3.43 -5.66 -11.50
CA LYS A 388 -3.02 -5.12 -10.20
C LYS A 388 -3.12 -6.18 -9.11
N ILE A 389 -2.19 -6.13 -8.18
CA ILE A 389 -2.16 -6.98 -6.98
C ILE A 389 -2.43 -6.08 -5.79
N LEU A 390 -3.58 -6.26 -5.15
CA LEU A 390 -4.03 -5.39 -4.06
C LEU A 390 -3.82 -6.08 -2.72
N PRO A 391 -3.05 -5.47 -1.79
CA PRO A 391 -2.88 -5.98 -0.44
C PRO A 391 -4.04 -5.55 0.46
N PHE A 392 -4.48 -6.46 1.32
CA PHE A 392 -5.51 -6.25 2.32
C PHE A 392 -5.05 -6.81 3.67
N SER A 393 -5.56 -6.23 4.76
CA SER A 393 -5.31 -6.70 6.12
C SER A 393 -6.62 -6.93 6.85
N ALA A 394 -6.70 -8.04 7.59
CA ALA A 394 -7.87 -8.37 8.41
C ALA A 394 -7.43 -8.81 9.81
N GLU A 395 -8.16 -8.39 10.83
CA GLU A 395 -8.01 -8.88 12.19
C GLU A 395 -9.11 -9.88 12.50
N VAL A 396 -8.72 -11.08 12.92
CA VAL A 396 -9.65 -12.16 13.28
C VAL A 396 -9.26 -12.66 14.68
N PRO A 397 -10.19 -12.74 15.64
CA PRO A 397 -9.92 -13.33 16.94
C PRO A 397 -9.38 -14.78 16.84
N LEU A 398 -8.37 -15.15 17.64
CA LEU A 398 -7.75 -16.49 17.58
C LEU A 398 -8.69 -17.63 17.99
N ASN A 399 -9.75 -17.33 18.73
CA ASN A 399 -10.79 -18.30 19.10
C ASN A 399 -11.67 -18.74 17.91
N VAL A 400 -11.60 -18.04 16.78
CA VAL A 400 -12.25 -18.43 15.52
C VAL A 400 -11.36 -19.42 14.76
N ASN A 401 -11.96 -20.39 14.05
CA ASN A 401 -11.21 -21.34 13.26
C ASN A 401 -10.55 -20.70 12.02
N GLN A 402 -9.28 -20.33 12.20
CA GLN A 402 -8.42 -19.68 11.20
C GLN A 402 -8.28 -20.48 9.89
N GLY A 403 -8.37 -21.81 9.94
CA GLY A 403 -8.21 -22.68 8.77
C GLY A 403 -9.41 -22.71 7.82
N THR A 404 -10.55 -22.10 8.21
CA THR A 404 -11.82 -22.19 7.48
C THR A 404 -12.31 -20.84 6.93
N LEU A 405 -11.50 -19.81 7.07
CA LEU A 405 -11.84 -18.45 6.68
C LEU A 405 -12.00 -18.32 5.16
N LYS A 406 -12.92 -17.44 4.75
CA LYS A 406 -13.12 -17.09 3.35
C LYS A 406 -13.11 -15.58 3.17
N LEU A 407 -12.53 -15.11 2.08
CA LEU A 407 -12.62 -13.72 1.67
C LEU A 407 -13.89 -13.54 0.85
N GLN A 408 -14.81 -12.73 1.36
CA GLN A 408 -16.04 -12.38 0.70
C GLN A 408 -15.88 -11.06 -0.06
N LEU A 409 -16.33 -11.06 -1.32
CA LEU A 409 -16.41 -9.88 -2.18
C LEU A 409 -17.89 -9.62 -2.49
N VAL A 410 -18.43 -8.48 -2.05
CA VAL A 410 -19.85 -8.12 -2.20
C VAL A 410 -19.97 -6.79 -2.91
N GLU A 411 -20.95 -6.68 -3.80
CA GLU A 411 -21.31 -5.38 -4.38
C GLU A 411 -21.98 -4.47 -3.34
N PRO A 412 -21.84 -3.14 -3.47
CA PRO A 412 -22.38 -2.22 -2.48
C PRO A 412 -23.90 -2.37 -2.33
N ALA A 413 -24.37 -2.36 -1.08
CA ALA A 413 -25.79 -2.38 -0.78
C ALA A 413 -26.46 -1.12 -1.35
N ALA A 414 -27.64 -1.30 -1.98
CA ALA A 414 -28.45 -0.17 -2.39
C ALA A 414 -29.92 -0.44 -2.09
N GLU A 415 -30.65 0.64 -1.84
CA GLU A 415 -32.02 0.60 -1.33
C GLU A 415 -32.94 -0.20 -2.27
N GLY A 416 -33.71 -1.13 -1.70
CA GLY A 416 -34.59 -2.04 -2.45
C GLY A 416 -33.89 -3.17 -3.21
N LYS A 417 -32.59 -3.42 -3.02
CA LYS A 417 -31.82 -4.42 -3.77
C LYS A 417 -31.39 -5.62 -2.93
N VAL A 418 -31.31 -6.76 -3.60
CA VAL A 418 -30.81 -8.01 -3.03
C VAL A 418 -29.28 -8.00 -2.96
N LEU A 419 -28.72 -8.04 -1.75
CA LEU A 419 -27.28 -8.14 -1.53
C LEU A 419 -26.80 -9.56 -1.89
N PHE A 420 -25.95 -9.69 -2.91
CA PHE A 420 -25.45 -10.98 -3.39
C PHE A 420 -23.93 -10.93 -3.62
N PRO A 421 -23.15 -11.89 -3.07
CA PRO A 421 -21.70 -11.84 -3.20
C PRO A 421 -21.25 -12.20 -4.62
N ALA A 422 -20.29 -11.44 -5.13
CA ALA A 422 -19.67 -11.69 -6.43
C ALA A 422 -18.74 -12.92 -6.37
N ALA A 423 -18.05 -13.12 -5.25
CA ALA A 423 -17.16 -14.25 -5.03
C ALA A 423 -16.91 -14.55 -3.53
N LEU A 424 -16.61 -15.81 -3.22
CA LEU A 424 -16.14 -16.27 -1.91
C LEU A 424 -14.83 -17.04 -2.08
N TYR A 425 -13.69 -16.41 -1.85
CA TYR A 425 -12.38 -17.05 -2.00
C TYR A 425 -12.02 -17.83 -0.74
N GLN A 426 -11.59 -19.08 -0.90
CA GLN A 426 -11.00 -19.83 0.19
C GLN A 426 -9.63 -19.24 0.55
N ILE A 427 -9.46 -18.82 1.80
CA ILE A 427 -8.19 -18.28 2.27
C ILE A 427 -7.29 -19.47 2.66
N PRO A 428 -6.13 -19.67 2.01
CA PRO A 428 -5.18 -20.69 2.44
C PRO A 428 -4.64 -20.32 3.81
N TYR A 429 -4.63 -21.30 4.73
CA TYR A 429 -3.91 -21.15 5.98
C TYR A 429 -2.42 -21.34 5.74
N ALA A 430 -1.69 -20.23 5.76
CA ALA A 430 -0.24 -20.22 5.72
C ALA A 430 0.25 -19.28 6.83
N LEU A 431 1.10 -19.79 7.72
CA LEU A 431 1.75 -18.94 8.70
C LEU A 431 2.65 -17.92 7.97
N GLU A 432 2.59 -16.67 8.40
CA GLU A 432 3.48 -15.63 7.91
C GLU A 432 4.92 -16.02 8.27
N MET A 433 5.75 -16.26 7.26
CA MET A 433 7.12 -16.69 7.48
C MET A 433 7.92 -15.51 8.05
N ASN A 434 8.68 -15.77 9.11
CA ASN A 434 9.74 -14.87 9.52
C ASN A 434 10.84 -14.93 8.45
N ASN A 435 11.11 -13.79 7.81
CA ASN A 435 12.27 -13.60 6.99
C ASN A 435 13.50 -13.58 7.91
N SER A 436 14.29 -14.64 7.80
CA SER A 436 15.64 -14.68 8.36
C SER A 436 16.50 -13.61 7.70
N VAL A 437 17.25 -12.90 8.52
CA VAL A 437 18.31 -11.97 8.09
C VAL A 437 19.34 -12.74 7.25
N ASP A 438 19.88 -12.08 6.23
CA ASP A 438 20.88 -12.61 5.29
C ASP A 438 20.41 -13.78 4.39
N SER A 439 19.10 -14.03 4.32
CA SER A 439 18.51 -14.99 3.40
C SER A 439 17.86 -14.30 2.20
N GLU A 440 18.03 -14.84 0.99
CA GLU A 440 17.39 -14.33 -0.23
C GLU A 440 16.00 -14.92 -0.43
N TYR A 441 15.02 -14.05 -0.66
CA TYR A 441 13.64 -14.39 -0.99
C TYR A 441 13.27 -13.80 -2.33
N THR A 442 12.55 -14.57 -3.16
CA THR A 442 12.02 -14.04 -4.43
C THR A 442 10.65 -13.40 -4.20
N ILE A 443 10.47 -12.20 -4.75
CA ILE A 443 9.17 -11.51 -4.81
C ILE A 443 8.78 -11.26 -6.27
N ASP A 444 7.48 -11.35 -6.54
CA ASP A 444 6.87 -10.97 -7.81
C ASP A 444 5.85 -9.85 -7.55
N ASN A 445 5.97 -8.75 -8.28
CA ASN A 445 5.04 -7.63 -8.23
C ASN A 445 4.86 -7.00 -9.63
N SER A 446 4.09 -5.91 -9.72
CA SER A 446 3.83 -5.20 -10.97
C SER A 446 5.09 -4.61 -11.64
N PHE A 447 6.17 -4.39 -10.88
CA PHE A 447 7.45 -3.86 -11.36
C PHE A 447 8.39 -4.94 -11.87
N GLY A 448 8.23 -6.19 -11.42
CA GLY A 448 9.11 -7.26 -11.85
C GLY A 448 9.22 -8.44 -10.89
N THR A 449 10.27 -9.22 -11.11
CA THR A 449 10.68 -10.32 -10.23
C THR A 449 12.01 -9.93 -9.60
N PHE A 450 12.08 -9.94 -8.29
CA PHE A 450 13.25 -9.46 -7.54
C PHE A 450 13.69 -10.48 -6.50
N GLY A 451 15.02 -10.62 -6.35
CA GLY A 451 15.62 -11.26 -5.17
C GLY A 451 15.76 -10.22 -4.07
N VAL A 452 15.31 -10.51 -2.86
CA VAL A 452 15.31 -9.57 -1.74
C VAL A 452 16.01 -10.22 -0.55
N VAL A 453 16.98 -9.50 0.01
CA VAL A 453 17.71 -9.89 1.22
C VAL A 453 17.52 -8.80 2.27
N LEU A 454 17.06 -9.19 3.46
CA LEU A 454 17.14 -8.36 4.65
C LEU A 454 18.53 -8.54 5.24
N GLU A 455 19.47 -7.63 4.94
CA GLU A 455 20.88 -7.79 5.34
C GLU A 455 21.08 -7.56 6.84
N SER A 456 20.36 -6.62 7.43
CA SER A 456 20.40 -6.37 8.87
C SER A 456 19.17 -5.61 9.34
N VAL A 457 18.83 -5.81 10.61
CA VAL A 457 17.92 -4.94 11.37
C VAL A 457 18.63 -4.58 12.66
N GLN A 458 18.96 -3.30 12.83
CA GLN A 458 19.73 -2.78 13.95
C GLN A 458 18.90 -1.79 14.75
N ARG A 459 19.07 -1.82 16.07
CA ARG A 459 18.55 -0.81 16.98
C ARG A 459 19.71 0.09 17.41
N LEU A 460 19.65 1.38 17.06
CA LEU A 460 20.76 2.31 17.25
C LEU A 460 20.34 3.47 18.16
N PRO A 461 21.20 3.98 19.06
CA PRO A 461 20.86 5.11 19.92
C PRO A 461 20.69 6.41 19.11
N TRP A 462 19.71 7.23 19.47
CA TRP A 462 19.50 8.57 18.90
C TRP A 462 18.90 9.55 19.90
N THR A 463 19.73 10.39 20.49
CA THR A 463 19.33 11.38 21.50
C THR A 463 18.52 10.74 22.64
N THR A 464 17.20 10.96 22.71
CA THR A 464 16.28 10.40 23.72
C THR A 464 15.47 9.20 23.20
N GLU A 465 15.65 8.82 21.95
CA GLU A 465 14.95 7.76 21.24
C GLU A 465 15.96 6.73 20.71
N ASP A 466 15.45 5.65 20.13
CA ASP A 466 16.24 4.74 19.31
C ASP A 466 15.80 4.83 17.84
N LEU A 467 16.71 4.45 16.96
CA LEU A 467 16.47 4.23 15.54
C LEU A 467 16.39 2.73 15.29
N LEU A 468 15.35 2.28 14.59
CA LEU A 468 15.33 0.97 13.96
C LEU A 468 15.75 1.13 12.50
N VAL A 469 16.91 0.59 12.15
CA VAL A 469 17.50 0.66 10.82
C VAL A 469 17.47 -0.73 10.18
N ALA A 470 16.66 -0.89 9.13
CA ALA A 470 16.61 -2.08 8.31
C ALA A 470 17.37 -1.87 6.99
N LYS A 471 18.39 -2.68 6.72
CA LYS A 471 19.16 -2.67 5.47
C LYS A 471 18.63 -3.76 4.55
N ILE A 472 18.13 -3.37 3.38
CA ILE A 472 17.48 -4.26 2.41
C ILE A 472 18.25 -4.18 1.10
N ARG A 473 18.66 -5.34 0.57
CA ARG A 473 19.23 -5.46 -0.77
C ARG A 473 18.20 -6.05 -1.72
N ILE A 474 17.99 -5.38 -2.85
CA ILE A 474 17.04 -5.74 -3.89
C ILE A 474 17.81 -6.02 -5.18
N ARG A 475 17.76 -7.26 -5.66
CA ARG A 475 18.40 -7.74 -6.88
C ARG A 475 17.37 -7.90 -7.99
N ASN A 476 17.68 -7.41 -9.20
CA ASN A 476 16.89 -7.71 -10.39
C ASN A 476 17.10 -9.18 -10.78
N ALA A 477 16.05 -10.01 -10.67
CA ALA A 477 16.12 -11.43 -10.99
C ALA A 477 15.78 -11.73 -12.46
N ARG A 478 15.51 -10.71 -13.29
CA ARG A 478 15.22 -10.84 -14.71
C ARG A 478 16.46 -10.60 -15.57
N ASP A 479 16.39 -11.06 -16.81
CA ASP A 479 17.43 -10.89 -17.83
C ASP A 479 17.42 -9.51 -18.52
N ALA A 480 16.46 -8.64 -18.17
CA ALA A 480 16.31 -7.29 -18.71
C ALA A 480 16.41 -6.24 -17.59
N ALA A 481 16.87 -5.03 -17.94
CA ALA A 481 16.95 -3.92 -16.99
C ALA A 481 15.55 -3.46 -16.54
N VAL A 482 15.42 -3.06 -15.28
CA VAL A 482 14.18 -2.56 -14.66
C VAL A 482 14.43 -1.20 -14.03
N ILE A 483 13.43 -0.32 -14.03
CA ILE A 483 13.48 0.95 -13.30
C ILE A 483 12.72 0.76 -11.99
N LEU A 484 13.41 0.94 -10.86
CA LEU A 484 12.80 0.93 -9.54
C LEU A 484 12.05 2.25 -9.31
N PRO A 485 10.84 2.21 -8.73
CA PRO A 485 10.13 3.42 -8.36
C PRO A 485 10.81 4.12 -7.17
N ALA A 486 10.45 5.38 -6.92
CA ALA A 486 10.77 6.01 -5.65
C ALA A 486 10.02 5.30 -4.52
N PHE A 487 10.75 4.90 -3.47
CA PHE A 487 10.18 4.15 -2.36
C PHE A 487 9.84 5.04 -1.17
N THR A 488 8.68 4.77 -0.58
CA THR A 488 8.32 5.16 0.78
C THR A 488 8.37 3.93 1.68
N GLY A 489 8.65 4.14 2.97
CA GLY A 489 8.89 3.06 3.93
C GLY A 489 7.79 2.98 4.98
N GLY A 490 7.61 1.80 5.55
CA GLY A 490 6.79 1.62 6.75
C GLY A 490 7.44 0.61 7.67
N ILE A 491 7.44 0.90 8.98
CA ILE A 491 7.89 -0.04 10.00
C ILE A 491 6.78 -0.20 11.03
N LYS A 492 6.49 -1.44 11.40
CA LYS A 492 5.64 -1.76 12.56
C LYS A 492 6.42 -2.61 13.55
N ALA A 493 6.39 -2.23 14.82
CA ALA A 493 6.82 -3.06 15.94
C ALA A 493 5.57 -3.66 16.60
N GLY A 494 5.36 -4.96 16.40
CA GLY A 494 4.06 -5.60 16.68
C GLY A 494 2.93 -4.95 15.86
N GLN A 495 1.96 -4.36 16.56
CA GLN A 495 0.82 -3.64 15.95
C GLN A 495 1.07 -2.13 15.82
N THR A 496 2.07 -1.60 16.52
CA THR A 496 2.34 -0.18 16.55
C THR A 496 3.12 0.19 15.30
N ALA A 497 2.50 0.96 14.41
CA ALA A 497 3.24 1.65 13.38
C ALA A 497 4.20 2.63 14.06
N LEU A 498 5.49 2.51 13.76
CA LEU A 498 6.44 3.55 14.11
C LEU A 498 6.06 4.81 13.31
N ASP A 499 6.18 5.96 13.96
CA ASP A 499 5.89 7.35 13.54
C ASP A 499 5.78 7.58 12.00
N PRO A 500 4.88 8.47 11.50
CA PRO A 500 4.78 8.79 10.06
C PRO A 500 6.09 9.28 9.38
N SER A 501 7.16 9.55 10.12
CA SER A 501 8.49 9.98 9.64
C SER A 501 9.46 8.86 9.23
N VAL A 502 8.99 7.64 8.90
CA VAL A 502 9.87 6.58 8.35
C VAL A 502 10.55 7.06 7.07
N GLN A 503 11.87 7.14 7.11
CA GLN A 503 12.68 7.58 5.97
C GLN A 503 13.29 6.36 5.24
N VAL A 504 13.30 6.44 3.91
CA VAL A 504 13.96 5.45 3.05
C VAL A 504 15.15 6.12 2.37
N VAL A 505 16.35 5.57 2.58
CA VAL A 505 17.60 6.09 2.02
C VAL A 505 18.15 5.06 1.04
N ALA A 506 18.40 5.47 -0.20
CA ALA A 506 19.10 4.64 -1.18
C ALA A 506 20.62 4.82 -1.03
N ALA A 507 21.37 3.70 -0.98
CA ALA A 507 22.84 3.74 -0.91
C ALA A 507 23.51 4.21 -2.21
N GLY A 508 22.76 4.25 -3.32
CA GLY A 508 23.23 4.67 -4.63
C GLY A 508 22.21 5.58 -5.34
N SER A 509 22.66 6.28 -6.38
CA SER A 509 21.87 7.33 -7.05
C SER A 509 21.07 6.85 -8.27
N SER A 510 21.33 5.66 -8.81
CA SER A 510 20.62 5.13 -9.98
C SER A 510 19.35 4.36 -9.59
N GLN A 511 18.21 4.76 -10.16
CA GLN A 511 16.96 4.01 -10.10
C GLN A 511 16.88 2.89 -11.15
N GLN A 512 17.75 2.91 -12.17
CA GLN A 512 17.83 1.87 -13.17
C GLN A 512 18.70 0.72 -12.66
N LEU A 513 18.15 -0.49 -12.67
CA LEU A 513 18.77 -1.72 -12.20
C LEU A 513 18.94 -2.71 -13.37
N ALA A 514 20.19 -2.92 -13.79
CA ALA A 514 20.52 -3.89 -14.84
C ALA A 514 20.18 -5.35 -14.42
N ALA A 515 20.17 -6.28 -15.38
CA ALA A 515 19.96 -7.70 -15.11
C ALA A 515 20.97 -8.22 -14.09
N GLY A 516 20.51 -8.88 -13.02
CA GLY A 516 21.35 -9.40 -11.93
C GLY A 516 21.94 -8.34 -10.99
N ALA A 517 21.85 -7.05 -11.30
CA ALA A 517 22.37 -5.98 -10.44
C ALA A 517 21.53 -5.83 -9.16
N SER A 518 22.15 -5.30 -8.10
CA SER A 518 21.50 -5.05 -6.80
C SER A 518 21.53 -3.58 -6.41
N ALA A 519 20.47 -3.13 -5.75
CA ALA A 519 20.38 -1.84 -5.07
C ALA A 519 20.16 -2.07 -3.56
N VAL A 520 20.71 -1.18 -2.73
CA VAL A 520 20.59 -1.25 -1.27
C VAL A 520 19.80 -0.06 -0.77
N TYR A 521 18.83 -0.34 0.10
CA TYR A 521 17.96 0.64 0.74
C TYR A 521 18.02 0.48 2.26
N TYR A 522 18.00 1.60 2.97
CA TYR A 522 17.85 1.65 4.42
C TYR A 522 16.46 2.19 4.74
N VAL A 523 15.69 1.45 5.55
CA VAL A 523 14.40 1.90 6.08
C VAL A 523 14.60 2.21 7.55
N ILE A 524 14.34 3.46 7.93
CA ILE A 524 14.71 3.98 9.25
C ILE A 524 13.48 4.57 9.91
N GLY A 525 13.16 4.07 11.11
CA GLY A 525 12.06 4.58 11.94
C GLY A 525 12.55 4.90 13.34
N LYS A 526 11.97 5.92 13.95
CA LYS A 526 12.20 6.28 15.35
C LYS A 526 11.28 5.49 16.27
N LEU A 527 11.77 5.10 17.43
CA LEU A 527 10.98 4.43 18.46
C LEU A 527 11.44 4.83 19.87
N PRO A 528 10.55 4.84 20.86
CA PRO A 528 10.94 4.99 22.25
C PRO A 528 11.89 3.87 22.69
N TYR A 529 12.88 4.19 23.54
CA TYR A 529 13.90 3.22 23.97
C TYR A 529 13.34 2.05 24.82
N GLU A 530 12.10 2.13 25.31
CA GLU A 530 11.46 1.05 26.07
C GLU A 530 10.62 0.10 25.19
N GLN A 531 10.41 0.45 23.91
CA GLN A 531 9.55 -0.31 23.01
C GLN A 531 10.13 -1.72 22.74
N SER A 532 9.30 -2.75 22.92
CA SER A 532 9.67 -4.14 22.60
C SER A 532 9.70 -4.37 21.09
N LEU A 533 10.60 -5.26 20.66
CA LEU A 533 10.87 -5.59 19.26
C LEU A 533 10.65 -7.09 18.97
N ASP A 534 9.62 -7.69 19.59
CA ASP A 534 9.35 -9.14 19.50
C ASP A 534 8.99 -9.60 18.08
N GLN A 535 8.44 -8.69 17.28
CA GLN A 535 8.15 -8.86 15.87
C GLN A 535 8.21 -7.51 15.16
N ILE A 536 8.92 -7.45 14.04
CA ILE A 536 9.07 -6.27 13.21
C ILE A 536 8.55 -6.58 11.82
N LYS A 537 7.71 -5.69 11.29
CA LYS A 537 7.27 -5.70 9.90
C LYS A 537 7.83 -4.49 9.19
N ILE A 538 8.63 -4.71 8.15
CA ILE A 538 9.23 -3.67 7.31
C ILE A 538 8.57 -3.72 5.95
N GLY A 539 8.15 -2.57 5.43
CA GLY A 539 7.52 -2.44 4.13
C GLY A 539 8.18 -1.37 3.27
N LEU A 540 8.20 -1.61 1.96
CA LEU A 540 8.50 -0.61 0.94
C LEU A 540 7.27 -0.47 0.04
N ASN A 541 6.87 0.75 -0.25
CA ASN A 541 5.79 1.08 -1.19
C ASN A 541 6.33 1.98 -2.31
N SER A 542 5.78 1.85 -3.50
CA SER A 542 6.09 2.72 -4.64
C SER A 542 5.14 3.91 -4.68
N GLY A 543 5.68 5.13 -4.73
CA GLY A 543 4.90 6.36 -4.72
C GLY A 543 4.54 6.86 -3.31
N ALA A 544 3.76 7.94 -3.26
CA ALA A 544 3.29 8.58 -2.02
C ALA A 544 1.76 8.47 -1.88
N ASP A 545 1.29 8.47 -0.63
CA ASP A 545 -0.11 8.59 -0.22
C ASP A 545 -1.07 7.59 -0.90
N ASP A 546 -2.20 8.07 -1.44
CA ASP A 546 -3.29 7.25 -1.99
C ASP A 546 -2.95 6.51 -3.29
N THR A 547 -1.77 6.75 -3.86
CA THR A 547 -1.24 6.02 -5.03
C THR A 547 -0.19 4.97 -4.66
N ALA A 548 0.13 4.83 -3.37
CA ALA A 548 1.13 3.90 -2.88
C ALA A 548 0.74 2.44 -3.20
N GLU A 549 1.53 1.80 -4.06
CA GLU A 549 1.43 0.36 -4.32
C GLU A 549 2.49 -0.37 -3.49
N ALA A 550 2.11 -1.45 -2.80
CA ALA A 550 3.06 -2.20 -1.98
C ALA A 550 4.10 -2.89 -2.86
N PHE A 551 5.37 -2.58 -2.65
CA PHE A 551 6.47 -3.20 -3.39
C PHE A 551 6.99 -4.47 -2.69
N LEU A 552 7.19 -4.38 -1.37
CA LEU A 552 7.75 -5.44 -0.54
C LEU A 552 7.20 -5.35 0.89
N SER A 553 7.03 -6.50 1.53
CA SER A 553 6.85 -6.60 2.97
C SER A 553 7.66 -7.77 3.53
N LEU A 554 8.45 -7.48 4.56
CA LEU A 554 9.31 -8.42 5.27
C LEU A 554 8.91 -8.45 6.75
N ASN A 555 8.93 -9.63 7.36
CA ASN A 555 8.72 -9.79 8.79
C ASN A 555 9.95 -10.43 9.42
N THR A 556 10.42 -9.92 10.55
CA THR A 556 11.53 -10.54 11.27
C THR A 556 11.34 -10.42 12.77
N ARG A 557 11.98 -11.33 13.50
CA ARG A 557 12.19 -11.25 14.95
C ARG A 557 13.66 -11.07 15.30
N GLN A 558 14.53 -11.08 14.30
CA GLN A 558 15.97 -10.94 14.45
C GLN A 558 16.31 -9.46 14.42
N VAL A 559 16.66 -8.92 15.58
CA VAL A 559 17.23 -7.59 15.74
C VAL A 559 18.64 -7.77 16.25
N ALA A 560 19.61 -7.26 15.50
CA ALA A 560 20.99 -7.23 15.94
C ALA A 560 21.12 -6.27 17.13
N PRO A 561 21.87 -6.65 18.18
CA PRO A 561 22.12 -5.78 19.31
C PRO A 561 22.98 -4.60 18.85
N GLY A 562 22.40 -3.39 18.84
CA GLY A 562 23.18 -2.16 18.82
C GLY A 562 24.15 -1.99 17.65
N ILE A 563 25.19 -1.22 17.95
CA ILE A 563 26.40 -1.07 17.18
C ILE A 563 27.29 -2.31 17.40
N PRO A 564 27.82 -2.95 16.33
CA PRO A 564 28.69 -4.11 16.46
C PRO A 564 29.93 -3.79 17.32
N PRO A 565 30.45 -4.75 18.11
CA PRO A 565 31.71 -4.55 18.81
C PRO A 565 32.85 -4.32 17.80
N ALA A 566 33.85 -3.53 18.18
CA ALA A 566 35.07 -3.44 17.41
C ALA A 566 35.75 -4.82 17.44
N ALA A 567 36.24 -5.31 16.30
CA ALA A 567 37.13 -6.47 16.32
C ALA A 567 38.43 -6.09 17.05
N ASP A 568 39.03 -7.03 17.80
CA ASP A 568 40.21 -6.77 18.62
C ASP A 568 41.31 -6.03 17.85
N GLY A 569 41.74 -4.88 18.36
CA GLY A 569 42.80 -4.05 17.76
C GLY A 569 42.39 -3.25 16.52
N THR A 570 41.10 -3.19 16.16
CA THR A 570 40.64 -2.45 14.97
C THR A 570 40.65 -0.95 15.20
N THR A 571 41.59 -0.26 14.54
CA THR A 571 41.71 1.22 14.56
C THR A 571 41.28 1.88 13.27
N ALA A 572 40.80 1.12 12.29
CA ALA A 572 40.35 1.66 11.00
C ALA A 572 39.22 0.82 10.39
N PHE A 573 38.35 1.48 9.62
CA PHE A 573 37.32 0.82 8.80
C PHE A 573 37.07 1.60 7.50
N ASN A 574 36.36 0.97 6.56
CA ASN A 574 35.98 1.60 5.30
C ASN A 574 34.48 1.93 5.25
N ILE A 575 34.17 3.12 4.77
CA ILE A 575 32.85 3.50 4.26
C ILE A 575 32.78 3.05 2.80
N GLU A 576 31.85 2.16 2.48
CA GLU A 576 31.72 1.57 1.14
C GLU A 576 30.62 2.21 0.28
N THR A 577 29.85 3.12 0.86
CA THR A 577 28.71 3.79 0.23
C THR A 577 29.15 4.51 -1.05
N ALA A 578 28.46 4.20 -2.16
CA ALA A 578 28.87 4.62 -3.49
C ALA A 578 28.85 6.16 -3.63
N GLY A 579 29.96 6.74 -4.10
CA GLY A 579 30.11 8.19 -4.24
C GLY A 579 30.54 8.90 -2.94
N LYS A 580 30.72 8.15 -1.84
CA LYS A 580 31.12 8.63 -0.51
C LYS A 580 32.21 7.76 0.12
N ARG A 581 32.93 6.95 -0.67
CA ARG A 581 33.88 5.97 -0.16
C ARG A 581 35.04 6.64 0.56
N ALA A 582 35.35 6.17 1.76
CA ALA A 582 36.44 6.69 2.58
C ALA A 582 37.01 5.63 3.53
N GLU A 583 38.29 5.74 3.87
CA GLU A 583 38.89 5.05 5.00
C GLU A 583 38.81 5.97 6.23
N VAL A 584 38.30 5.47 7.34
CA VAL A 584 38.24 6.17 8.63
C VAL A 584 39.19 5.47 9.57
N LYS A 585 40.17 6.20 10.12
CA LYS A 585 41.19 5.66 11.02
C LYS A 585 41.35 6.53 12.27
N GLU A 586 41.45 5.89 13.42
CA GLU A 586 41.86 6.58 14.65
C GLU A 586 43.29 7.10 14.49
N ARG A 587 43.44 8.41 14.66
CA ARG A 587 44.74 9.08 14.71
C ARG A 587 45.25 9.19 16.15
N ARG A 588 44.39 9.65 17.06
CA ARG A 588 44.73 9.88 18.47
C ARG A 588 43.46 10.02 19.31
N THR A 589 43.50 9.50 20.54
CA THR A 589 42.49 9.79 21.56
C THR A 589 43.14 10.33 22.82
N ILE A 590 42.56 11.39 23.40
CA ILE A 590 43.02 12.06 24.62
C ILE A 590 41.86 12.10 25.61
N LEU A 591 42.16 11.85 26.89
CA LEU A 591 41.23 12.07 27.99
C LEU A 591 41.67 13.30 28.79
N TYR A 592 40.85 14.34 28.81
CA TYR A 592 41.01 15.50 29.68
C TYR A 592 40.28 15.21 31.00
N ASN A 593 41.03 15.14 32.09
CA ASN A 593 40.45 14.87 33.41
C ASN A 593 39.98 16.17 34.03
N GLY A 594 38.67 16.26 34.32
CA GLY A 594 38.07 17.40 35.01
C GLY A 594 37.68 17.04 36.44
N THR A 595 37.18 18.03 37.18
CA THR A 595 36.76 17.83 38.59
C THR A 595 35.42 17.10 38.74
N SER A 596 34.54 17.23 37.76
CA SER A 596 33.19 16.62 37.78
C SER A 596 32.91 15.75 36.57
N GLN A 597 33.46 16.10 35.40
CA GLN A 597 33.33 15.38 34.15
C GLN A 597 34.68 15.29 33.47
N ASN A 598 34.95 14.17 32.82
CA ASN A 598 36.09 14.01 31.92
C ASN A 598 35.64 14.35 30.49
N ILE A 599 36.55 14.79 29.65
CA ILE A 599 36.28 15.02 28.22
C ILE A 599 37.12 14.04 27.43
N VAL A 600 36.47 13.16 26.68
CA VAL A 600 37.14 12.31 25.70
C VAL A 600 37.17 13.04 24.37
N TYR A 601 38.34 13.15 23.77
CA TYR A 601 38.57 13.82 22.49
C TYR A 601 39.33 12.87 21.57
N THR A 602 38.75 12.59 20.41
CA THR A 602 39.29 11.67 19.40
C THR A 602 39.49 12.40 18.07
N GLU A 603 40.66 12.22 17.49
CA GLU A 603 41.00 12.63 16.12
C GLU A 603 40.87 11.42 15.19
N LEU A 604 40.10 11.56 14.12
CA LEU A 604 39.95 10.58 13.06
C LEU A 604 40.58 11.13 11.77
N GLU A 605 41.47 10.35 11.15
CA GLU A 605 41.91 10.57 9.78
C GLU A 605 40.87 9.94 8.83
N VAL A 606 40.27 10.77 7.97
CA VAL A 606 39.27 10.35 6.98
C VAL A 606 39.80 10.60 5.58
N ASN A 607 40.21 9.52 4.92
CA ASN A 607 40.87 9.54 3.60
C ASN A 607 39.86 9.19 2.51
N SER A 608 39.70 10.06 1.51
CA SER A 608 38.81 9.79 0.38
C SER A 608 39.33 8.65 -0.51
N LEU A 609 38.50 7.63 -0.72
CA LEU A 609 38.76 6.52 -1.64
C LEU A 609 38.05 6.71 -2.99
N GLU A 610 37.44 7.88 -3.22
CA GLU A 610 36.79 8.22 -4.48
C GLU A 610 37.79 8.59 -5.58
N ALA A 611 37.46 8.22 -6.82
CA ALA A 611 38.30 8.53 -7.99
C ALA A 611 38.14 9.99 -8.45
N ARG A 612 37.12 10.70 -7.96
CA ARG A 612 36.79 12.09 -8.28
C ARG A 612 36.59 12.89 -7.00
N LYS A 613 36.61 14.21 -7.11
CA LYS A 613 36.27 15.10 -5.99
C LYS A 613 34.86 14.78 -5.51
N ALA A 614 34.70 14.53 -4.22
CA ALA A 614 33.45 14.13 -3.61
C ALA A 614 33.28 14.80 -2.25
N GLU A 615 32.05 15.19 -1.92
CA GLU A 615 31.70 15.52 -0.55
C GLU A 615 31.62 14.21 0.23
N LEU A 616 32.30 14.07 1.36
CA LEU A 616 32.17 12.86 2.19
C LEU A 616 30.82 12.85 2.94
N SER A 617 30.43 11.72 3.51
CA SER A 617 29.23 11.66 4.36
C SER A 617 29.44 12.48 5.64
N ARG A 618 28.40 13.18 6.11
CA ARG A 618 28.41 13.73 7.48
C ARG A 618 28.52 12.57 8.46
N LEU A 619 29.50 12.58 9.35
CA LEU A 619 29.66 11.52 10.34
C LEU A 619 28.82 11.82 11.58
N VAL A 620 28.24 10.76 12.15
CA VAL A 620 27.58 10.75 13.46
C VAL A 620 28.33 9.77 14.33
N ALA A 621 28.59 10.14 15.58
CA ALA A 621 29.40 9.32 16.46
C ALA A 621 28.87 9.23 17.89
N TYR A 622 29.12 8.09 18.52
CA TYR A 622 28.80 7.80 19.91
C TYR A 622 29.97 7.09 20.58
N TYR A 623 30.34 7.49 21.79
CA TYR A 623 31.21 6.69 22.64
C TYR A 623 30.39 5.60 23.31
N LYS A 624 30.88 4.36 23.26
CA LYS A 624 30.21 3.17 23.79
C LYS A 624 31.10 2.51 24.84
N THR A 625 30.53 2.23 25.99
CA THR A 625 31.16 1.48 27.08
C THR A 625 30.88 -0.03 26.97
N PRO A 626 31.66 -0.88 27.67
CA PRO A 626 31.45 -2.34 27.65
C PRO A 626 30.06 -2.81 28.13
N ASP A 627 29.43 -2.05 29.04
CA ASP A 627 28.07 -2.27 29.55
C ASP A 627 26.96 -1.77 28.60
N ASN A 628 27.32 -1.36 27.38
CA ASN A 628 26.40 -0.93 26.33
C ASN A 628 25.69 0.41 26.64
N THR A 629 26.32 1.27 27.43
CA THR A 629 25.93 2.68 27.62
C THR A 629 26.50 3.53 26.48
N TYR A 630 25.71 4.48 25.99
CA TYR A 630 26.05 5.33 24.84
C TYR A 630 26.13 6.80 25.25
N TYR A 631 27.20 7.47 24.84
CA TYR A 631 27.39 8.91 25.01
C TYR A 631 27.47 9.56 23.63
N GLU A 632 26.49 10.40 23.31
CA GLU A 632 26.49 11.16 22.06
C GLU A 632 27.74 12.03 21.96
N ALA A 633 28.36 12.05 20.78
CA ALA A 633 29.56 12.81 20.53
C ALA A 633 29.31 13.96 19.56
N GLU A 634 29.90 15.12 19.86
CA GLU A 634 29.97 16.23 18.93
C GLU A 634 31.04 15.94 17.87
N VAL A 635 30.68 16.11 16.60
CA VAL A 635 31.55 15.86 15.45
C VAL A 635 31.84 17.17 14.72
N SER A 636 33.13 17.50 14.56
CA SER A 636 33.59 18.62 13.74
C SER A 636 34.42 18.10 12.56
N GLN A 637 33.95 18.39 11.35
CA GLN A 637 34.53 17.94 10.08
C GLN A 637 34.59 19.09 9.08
N SER A 638 35.44 18.97 8.06
CA SER A 638 35.49 19.92 6.96
C SER A 638 34.16 19.92 6.19
N VAL A 639 33.70 21.12 5.80
CA VAL A 639 32.53 21.28 4.91
C VAL A 639 32.91 21.26 3.43
N LEU A 640 34.21 21.21 3.13
CA LEU A 640 34.73 21.24 1.76
C LEU A 640 34.67 19.86 1.13
N ALA A 641 34.37 19.81 -0.17
CA ALA A 641 34.48 18.58 -0.95
C ALA A 641 35.95 18.13 -1.06
N THR A 642 36.20 16.86 -0.79
CA THR A 642 37.53 16.27 -0.71
C THR A 642 37.99 15.78 -2.09
N ALA A 643 39.24 16.09 -2.45
CA ALA A 643 39.86 15.58 -3.68
C ALA A 643 40.10 14.05 -3.61
N PRO A 644 40.34 13.36 -4.73
CA PRO A 644 40.76 11.96 -4.72
C PRO A 644 42.01 11.77 -3.84
N LYS A 645 42.00 10.78 -2.93
CA LYS A 645 43.05 10.55 -1.91
C LYS A 645 43.28 11.76 -0.98
N GLY A 646 42.37 12.73 -0.97
CA GLY A 646 42.42 13.87 -0.06
C GLY A 646 42.22 13.39 1.38
N LYS A 647 42.94 14.01 2.29
CA LYS A 647 42.93 13.68 3.71
C LYS A 647 42.13 14.70 4.48
N ASN A 648 41.23 14.24 5.34
CA ASN A 648 40.55 15.10 6.31
C ASN A 648 40.89 14.64 7.72
N VAL A 649 40.82 15.59 8.65
CA VAL A 649 40.72 15.26 10.08
C VAL A 649 39.34 15.63 10.58
N VAL A 650 38.68 14.62 11.15
CA VAL A 650 37.40 14.75 11.85
C VAL A 650 37.68 14.64 13.34
N THR A 651 37.19 15.60 14.11
CA THR A 651 37.35 15.62 15.56
C THR A 651 36.03 15.24 16.20
N VAL A 652 36.10 14.38 17.21
CA VAL A 652 34.93 13.77 17.86
C VAL A 652 35.12 13.86 19.36
N TRP A 653 34.16 14.40 20.10
CA TRP A 653 34.31 14.54 21.55
C TRP A 653 33.01 14.43 22.32
N SER A 654 33.09 14.03 23.59
CA SER A 654 31.93 13.98 24.49
C SER A 654 32.35 14.18 25.94
N LYS A 655 31.39 14.57 26.78
CA LYS A 655 31.57 14.68 28.23
C LYS A 655 31.17 13.36 28.89
N LEU A 656 32.07 12.83 29.71
CA LEU A 656 31.91 11.57 30.42
C LEU A 656 31.86 11.83 31.94
N PRO A 657 31.11 11.04 32.72
CA PRO A 657 31.19 11.09 34.18
C PRO A 657 32.62 10.83 34.66
N ALA A 658 33.11 11.58 35.65
CA ALA A 658 34.47 11.41 36.17
C ALA A 658 34.75 10.00 36.75
N SER A 659 33.70 9.29 37.18
CA SER A 659 33.77 7.92 37.71
C SER A 659 33.85 6.84 36.63
N LEU A 660 33.66 7.18 35.35
CA LEU A 660 33.64 6.21 34.27
C LEU A 660 35.07 5.76 33.92
N ASP A 661 35.31 4.45 33.85
CA ASP A 661 36.55 3.91 33.31
C ASP A 661 36.58 4.06 31.79
N ALA A 662 37.43 4.95 31.30
CA ALA A 662 37.57 5.24 29.89
C ALA A 662 38.40 4.19 29.13
N SER A 663 39.15 3.32 29.81
CA SER A 663 40.16 2.44 29.18
C SER A 663 39.60 1.45 28.16
N GLN A 664 38.32 1.10 28.28
CA GLN A 664 37.63 0.17 27.38
C GLN A 664 36.56 0.86 26.51
N LEU A 665 36.64 2.18 26.34
CA LEU A 665 35.75 2.90 25.44
C LEU A 665 36.00 2.54 23.98
N MET A 666 34.91 2.39 23.25
CA MET A 666 34.91 2.30 21.80
C MET A 666 34.23 3.53 21.21
N LEU A 667 34.64 3.93 20.02
CA LEU A 667 33.96 4.96 19.25
C LEU A 667 33.15 4.31 18.13
N SER A 668 31.84 4.46 18.19
CA SER A 668 30.96 4.14 17.07
C SER A 668 30.88 5.32 16.12
N VAL A 669 31.09 5.07 14.83
CA VAL A 669 30.98 6.09 13.78
C VAL A 669 30.10 5.57 12.67
N GLY A 670 29.09 6.34 12.27
CA GLY A 670 28.19 6.03 11.16
C GLY A 670 27.96 7.22 10.23
N GLU A 671 27.26 6.98 9.13
CA GLU A 671 26.94 7.98 8.12
C GLU A 671 25.58 8.63 8.42
N GLY A 672 25.58 9.95 8.59
CA GLY A 672 24.38 10.75 8.85
C GLY A 672 23.44 10.78 7.65
N VAL A 673 22.14 10.73 7.93
CA VAL A 673 21.06 10.81 6.94
C VAL A 673 20.01 11.83 7.36
N SER A 674 19.38 12.45 6.37
CA SER A 674 18.30 13.43 6.54
C SER A 674 17.44 13.44 5.27
N GLU A 675 16.12 13.55 5.42
CA GLU A 675 15.18 13.69 4.30
C GLU A 675 15.31 12.58 3.25
N GLY A 676 15.56 11.33 3.67
CA GLY A 676 15.69 10.18 2.78
C GLY A 676 16.98 10.14 1.96
N LYS A 677 18.01 10.90 2.35
CA LYS A 677 19.31 10.96 1.68
C LYS A 677 20.46 10.99 2.69
N LEU A 678 21.66 10.64 2.25
CA LEU A 678 22.88 10.89 3.01
C LEU A 678 23.09 12.40 3.18
N THR A 679 23.39 12.82 4.40
CA THR A 679 23.60 14.22 4.74
C THR A 679 24.97 14.69 4.25
N ALA A 680 25.02 15.84 3.57
CA ALA A 680 26.28 16.49 3.19
C ALA A 680 27.05 16.97 4.44
N PRO A 681 28.38 17.20 4.37
CA PRO A 681 29.20 17.57 5.53
C PRO A 681 28.73 18.76 6.37
N SER A 682 28.02 19.71 5.75
CA SER A 682 27.44 20.92 6.37
C SER A 682 26.01 20.73 6.89
N GLY A 683 25.34 19.63 6.57
CA GLY A 683 23.95 19.38 6.95
C GLY A 683 23.82 18.78 8.36
N THR A 684 22.62 18.89 8.92
CA THR A 684 22.25 18.31 10.22
C THR A 684 21.56 16.96 10.01
N PRO A 685 22.16 15.83 10.46
CA PRO A 685 21.53 14.52 10.36
C PRO A 685 20.29 14.41 11.25
N THR A 686 19.28 13.66 10.80
CA THR A 686 18.10 13.27 11.59
C THR A 686 18.10 11.78 11.96
N ALA A 687 19.04 11.02 11.41
CA ALA A 687 19.41 9.66 11.80
C ALA A 687 20.82 9.34 11.27
N TYR A 688 21.27 8.09 11.43
CA TYR A 688 22.49 7.58 10.80
C TYR A 688 22.36 6.10 10.44
N ILE A 689 23.25 5.65 9.55
CA ILE A 689 23.32 4.27 9.05
C ILE A 689 24.77 3.76 9.07
N ASN A 690 24.93 2.45 8.86
CA ASN A 690 26.22 1.76 8.79
C ASN A 690 27.21 2.09 9.93
N PRO A 691 26.79 2.08 11.20
CA PRO A 691 27.74 2.33 12.27
C PRO A 691 28.77 1.21 12.35
N GLN A 692 30.03 1.61 12.44
CA GLN A 692 31.18 0.74 12.72
C GLN A 692 31.82 1.19 14.03
N ALA A 693 32.26 0.23 14.84
CA ALA A 693 32.97 0.55 16.08
C ALA A 693 34.49 0.48 15.89
N LEU A 694 35.17 1.47 16.44
CA LEU A 694 36.61 1.60 16.51
C LEU A 694 37.08 1.41 17.95
N GLY A 695 38.13 0.63 18.13
CA GLY A 695 38.89 0.64 19.38
C GLY A 695 39.64 1.96 19.52
N LEU A 696 39.78 2.45 20.76
CA LEU A 696 40.45 3.71 21.05
C LEU A 696 41.78 3.49 21.77
N HIS A 697 42.81 4.18 21.29
CA HIS A 697 44.12 4.28 21.93
C HIS A 697 44.18 5.56 22.74
N ILE A 698 43.59 5.51 23.94
CA ILE A 698 43.60 6.64 24.87
C ILE A 698 45.02 6.88 25.36
N GLN A 699 45.54 8.08 25.13
CA GLN A 699 46.88 8.48 25.50
C GLN A 699 46.86 9.78 26.29
N THR A 700 47.66 9.82 27.35
CA THR A 700 47.99 11.06 28.05
C THR A 700 49.31 11.60 27.45
N PRO A 701 49.31 12.75 26.76
CA PRO A 701 50.56 13.36 26.28
C PRO A 701 51.57 13.52 27.42
N ALA A 702 52.80 13.07 27.17
CA ALA A 702 53.90 13.25 28.11
C ALA A 702 54.33 14.72 28.12
N ALA A 703 54.42 15.30 29.32
CA ALA A 703 54.86 16.68 29.47
C ALA A 703 56.33 16.83 29.07
N LEU A 704 56.62 17.72 28.11
CA LEU A 704 57.98 18.01 27.69
C LEU A 704 58.71 18.89 28.72
N THR A 705 59.95 18.55 29.05
CA THR A 705 60.83 19.39 29.89
C THR A 705 61.55 20.49 29.09
N THR A 706 61.51 20.39 27.77
CA THR A 706 62.12 21.35 26.83
C THR A 706 61.09 21.74 25.79
N LEU A 707 60.60 22.98 25.88
CA LEU A 707 59.54 23.51 25.02
C LEU A 707 59.99 23.73 23.55
N GLY A 708 61.31 23.70 23.31
CA GLY A 708 61.90 23.74 21.97
C GLY A 708 61.73 22.44 21.16
N ASN A 709 61.35 21.32 21.79
CA ASN A 709 61.21 20.02 21.12
C ASN A 709 59.93 19.88 20.28
N GLY A 710 59.03 20.87 20.34
CA GLY A 710 57.78 20.89 19.59
C GLY A 710 56.63 20.22 20.33
N LEU A 711 55.67 21.05 20.73
CA LEU A 711 54.41 20.65 21.35
C LEU A 711 53.40 20.33 20.24
N GLN A 712 52.89 19.11 20.26
CA GLN A 712 51.97 18.58 19.25
C GLN A 712 50.51 18.95 19.58
N LEU A 713 49.89 19.75 18.71
CA LEU A 713 48.53 20.29 18.81
C LEU A 713 47.89 20.24 17.43
N PHE A 714 47.73 19.03 16.88
CA PHE A 714 47.45 18.82 15.47
C PHE A 714 46.19 19.59 15.00
N PRO A 715 46.24 20.37 13.89
CA PRO A 715 47.26 20.37 12.83
C PRO A 715 48.46 21.26 13.12
N TYR A 716 48.49 21.91 14.28
CA TYR A 716 49.56 22.80 14.67
C TYR A 716 50.69 22.08 15.39
N THR A 717 51.91 22.61 15.21
CA THR A 717 53.06 22.31 16.05
C THR A 717 53.58 23.63 16.60
N PHE A 718 53.60 23.75 17.93
CA PHE A 718 54.04 24.95 18.63
C PHE A 718 55.38 24.69 19.30
N THR A 719 56.38 25.53 19.04
CA THR A 719 57.71 25.44 19.65
C THR A 719 58.03 26.75 20.34
N VAL A 720 58.53 26.69 21.57
CA VAL A 720 59.16 27.86 22.22
C VAL A 720 60.65 27.79 21.98
N THR A 721 61.15 28.64 21.08
CA THR A 721 62.58 28.69 20.74
C THR A 721 63.39 29.27 21.90
N ASN A 722 62.89 30.34 22.52
CA ASN A 722 63.53 31.00 23.64
C ASN A 722 62.51 31.83 24.42
N ALA A 723 62.79 32.17 25.67
CA ALA A 723 62.05 33.19 26.40
C ALA A 723 63.02 34.05 27.22
N THR A 724 62.81 35.36 27.24
CA THR A 724 63.59 36.31 28.02
C THR A 724 62.69 37.06 28.99
N GLY A 725 63.12 37.17 30.24
CA GLY A 725 62.47 37.98 31.26
C GLY A 725 63.36 39.15 31.61
N ALA A 726 62.81 40.36 31.71
CA ALA A 726 63.55 41.57 32.07
C ALA A 726 62.88 42.31 33.23
N VAL A 727 63.67 42.64 34.26
CA VAL A 727 63.29 43.59 35.33
C VAL A 727 64.27 44.74 35.40
N ALA A 728 63.76 45.94 35.65
CA ALA A 728 64.56 47.14 35.85
C ALA A 728 64.50 47.57 37.31
N GLU A 729 65.62 48.09 37.83
CA GLU A 729 65.70 48.58 39.21
C GLU A 729 64.62 49.61 39.53
N GLY A 730 63.91 49.41 40.65
CA GLY A 730 62.87 50.33 41.12
C GLY A 730 61.53 50.23 40.37
N GLN A 731 61.43 49.40 39.32
CA GLN A 731 60.18 49.12 38.61
C GLN A 731 59.44 47.94 39.24
N ASP A 732 58.11 47.97 39.16
CA ASP A 732 57.20 46.92 39.62
C ASP A 732 56.75 45.99 38.49
N THR A 733 57.43 46.01 37.34
CA THR A 733 57.09 45.23 36.16
C THR A 733 58.16 44.19 35.82
N LEU A 734 57.71 42.98 35.48
CA LEU A 734 58.51 41.93 34.83
C LEU A 734 57.98 41.74 33.41
N ASN A 735 58.81 42.11 32.43
CA ASN A 735 58.47 41.93 31.01
C ASN A 735 59.03 40.60 30.51
N VAL A 736 58.16 39.75 29.98
CA VAL A 736 58.49 38.45 29.41
C VAL A 736 58.26 38.49 27.91
N ASN A 737 59.28 38.14 27.15
CA ASN A 737 59.20 37.96 25.70
C ASN A 737 59.44 36.49 25.37
N LEU A 738 58.41 35.84 24.86
CA LEU A 738 58.42 34.45 24.43
C LEU A 738 58.61 34.39 22.91
N ILE A 739 59.76 33.88 22.46
CA ILE A 739 60.06 33.65 21.05
C ILE A 739 59.55 32.26 20.67
N TYR A 740 58.56 32.21 19.78
CA TYR A 740 57.89 30.98 19.37
C TYR A 740 57.92 30.77 17.86
N SER A 741 57.67 29.52 17.45
CA SER A 741 57.29 29.19 16.07
C SER A 741 56.02 28.36 16.10
N LEU A 742 55.12 28.62 15.16
CA LEU A 742 53.86 27.91 14.98
C LEU A 742 53.77 27.45 13.52
N ALA A 743 53.80 26.14 13.31
CA ALA A 743 53.58 25.53 12.00
C ALA A 743 52.20 24.90 11.95
N LYS A 744 51.53 24.95 10.79
CA LYS A 744 50.26 24.25 10.51
C LYS A 744 50.49 23.24 9.39
N ASP A 745 50.04 22.01 9.60
CA ASP A 745 49.97 21.00 8.53
C ASP A 745 48.76 21.30 7.62
N ASN A 746 49.04 21.62 6.36
CA ASN A 746 48.02 21.94 5.34
C ASN A 746 47.69 20.74 4.44
N LEU A 747 48.24 19.55 4.73
CA LEU A 747 47.89 18.31 4.01
C LEU A 747 46.48 17.81 4.34
N TYR A 748 45.91 18.30 5.45
CA TYR A 748 44.61 17.87 5.96
C TYR A 748 43.60 19.01 5.94
N ASP A 749 42.44 18.74 5.36
CA ASP A 749 41.26 19.57 5.54
C ASP A 749 40.62 19.23 6.91
N MET A 750 40.07 20.22 7.62
CA MET A 750 39.43 19.99 8.92
C MET A 750 38.30 20.98 9.20
N GLY A 751 37.48 20.64 10.20
CA GLY A 751 36.44 21.52 10.72
C GLY A 751 37.00 22.66 11.57
N ALA A 752 36.12 23.27 12.36
CA ALA A 752 36.52 24.30 13.31
C ALA A 752 37.50 23.73 14.35
N TYR A 753 38.59 24.45 14.59
CA TYR A 753 39.61 24.09 15.57
C TYR A 753 39.29 24.74 16.92
N ALA A 754 39.02 23.93 17.94
CA ALA A 754 38.51 24.40 19.23
C ALA A 754 39.56 24.43 20.36
N HIS A 755 40.77 23.89 20.14
CA HIS A 755 41.84 23.89 21.14
C HIS A 755 42.45 25.28 21.32
N LYS A 756 42.87 25.55 22.55
CA LYS A 756 43.57 26.79 22.92
C LYS A 756 44.85 26.45 23.66
N LEU A 757 45.86 27.31 23.53
CA LEU A 757 47.10 27.22 24.29
C LEU A 757 47.01 28.11 25.52
N VAL A 758 47.22 27.54 26.70
CA VAL A 758 47.33 28.31 27.94
C VAL A 758 48.80 28.43 28.30
N VAL A 759 49.30 29.66 28.25
CA VAL A 759 50.65 30.01 28.69
C VAL A 759 50.55 30.46 30.14
N GLN A 760 51.10 29.66 31.04
CA GLN A 760 51.23 29.97 32.46
C GLN A 760 52.67 30.42 32.74
N LEU A 761 52.83 31.66 33.16
CA LEU A 761 54.10 32.23 33.59
C LEU A 761 54.16 32.21 35.11
N THR A 762 55.15 31.53 35.68
CA THR A 762 55.44 31.58 37.12
C THR A 762 56.70 32.39 37.34
N ASP A 763 56.60 33.47 38.10
CA ASP A 763 57.73 34.32 38.42
C ASP A 763 58.68 33.66 39.45
N PRO A 764 59.86 34.27 39.73
CA PRO A 764 60.78 33.73 40.75
C PRO A 764 60.24 33.74 42.18
N LEU A 765 59.14 34.44 42.44
CA LEU A 765 58.48 34.55 43.75
C LEU A 765 57.33 33.54 43.91
N GLY A 766 57.06 32.73 42.88
CA GLY A 766 55.98 31.74 42.85
C GLY A 766 54.61 32.29 42.43
N GLN A 767 54.51 33.55 42.00
CA GLN A 767 53.26 34.11 41.47
C GLN A 767 53.04 33.62 40.05
N THR A 768 51.83 33.17 39.76
CA THR A 768 51.43 32.65 38.45
C THR A 768 50.49 33.62 37.74
N GLN A 769 50.74 33.86 36.45
CA GLN A 769 49.81 34.52 35.55
C GLN A 769 49.53 33.61 34.36
N GLU A 770 48.26 33.46 33.99
CA GLU A 770 47.85 32.67 32.83
C GLU A 770 47.31 33.55 31.72
N LYS A 771 47.62 33.16 30.49
CA LYS A 771 46.96 33.68 29.30
C LYS A 771 46.57 32.55 28.36
N THR A 772 45.29 32.51 28.00
CA THR A 772 44.76 31.65 26.94
C THR A 772 44.94 32.34 25.59
N LEU A 773 45.48 31.62 24.62
CA LEU A 773 45.81 32.06 23.27
C LEU A 773 45.23 31.07 22.25
N VAL A 774 44.59 31.58 21.20
CA VAL A 774 44.02 30.77 20.12
C VAL A 774 45.01 30.63 18.95
N PRO A 775 45.44 29.40 18.59
CA PRO A 775 46.27 29.17 17.41
C PRO A 775 45.60 29.63 16.11
N GLY A 776 46.33 30.34 15.26
CA GLY A 776 45.84 30.89 14.00
C GLY A 776 45.23 32.30 14.10
N THR A 777 44.89 32.77 15.30
CA THR A 777 44.39 34.15 15.52
C THR A 777 45.32 34.94 16.44
N ASP A 778 45.43 34.55 17.71
CA ASP A 778 46.30 35.21 18.69
C ASP A 778 47.77 34.82 18.47
N LEU A 779 47.97 33.55 18.10
CA LEU A 779 49.26 33.01 17.67
C LEU A 779 49.23 32.80 16.16
N VAL A 780 49.87 33.68 15.40
CA VAL A 780 49.93 33.58 13.94
C VAL A 780 50.98 32.54 13.52
N THR A 781 50.74 31.85 12.40
CA THR A 781 51.69 30.86 11.87
C THR A 781 52.95 31.55 11.37
N GLY A 782 54.13 31.04 11.75
CA GLY A 782 55.41 31.64 11.41
C GLY A 782 56.55 31.07 12.24
N ARG A 783 57.76 31.62 12.04
CA ARG A 783 58.98 31.21 12.77
C ARG A 783 59.56 32.40 13.53
N PHE A 784 60.05 32.13 14.74
CA PHE A 784 60.72 33.12 15.61
C PHE A 784 59.90 34.40 15.87
N LEU A 785 58.59 34.24 16.02
CA LEU A 785 57.68 35.31 16.38
C LEU A 785 57.76 35.60 17.88
N THR A 786 57.46 36.83 18.28
CA THR A 786 57.52 37.22 19.70
C THR A 786 56.12 37.40 20.25
N TYR A 787 55.85 36.77 21.39
CA TYR A 787 54.71 37.04 22.25
C TYR A 787 55.20 37.72 23.53
N SER A 788 54.66 38.89 23.86
CA SER A 788 55.07 39.66 25.04
C SER A 788 53.98 39.67 26.11
N ALA A 789 54.39 39.50 27.36
CA ALA A 789 53.54 39.60 28.53
C ALA A 789 54.23 40.42 29.62
N THR A 790 53.45 41.13 30.44
CA THR A 790 53.97 41.92 31.56
C THR A 790 53.27 41.49 32.84
N LEU A 791 54.06 41.07 33.83
CA LEU A 791 53.61 40.82 35.20
C LEU A 791 53.86 42.07 36.04
N THR A 792 52.96 42.39 36.97
CA THR A 792 53.09 43.53 37.88
C THR A 792 53.09 43.07 39.33
N SER A 793 54.09 43.49 40.10
CA SER A 793 54.19 43.25 41.53
C SER A 793 55.14 44.24 42.18
N SER A 794 54.75 44.80 43.34
CA SER A 794 55.62 45.68 44.13
C SER A 794 56.92 44.99 44.56
N ALA A 795 56.92 43.66 44.66
CA ALA A 795 58.09 42.86 44.99
C ALA A 795 59.15 42.82 43.87
N TYR A 796 58.82 43.21 42.64
CA TYR A 796 59.80 43.23 41.53
C TYR A 796 60.83 44.36 41.65
N LYS A 797 60.54 45.41 42.43
CA LYS A 797 61.45 46.56 42.64
C LYS A 797 62.80 46.14 43.22
N THR A 798 62.81 45.09 44.04
CA THR A 798 63.99 44.53 44.71
C THR A 798 64.52 43.26 44.04
N LEU A 799 63.86 42.77 42.98
CA LEU A 799 64.31 41.58 42.25
C LEU A 799 65.57 41.91 41.43
N ARG A 800 66.63 41.13 41.64
CA ARG A 800 67.95 41.34 40.99
C ARG A 800 68.41 40.15 40.15
N SER A 801 67.87 38.96 40.40
CA SER A 801 68.14 37.74 39.65
C SER A 801 67.03 36.72 39.90
N GLY A 802 66.97 35.67 39.08
CA GLY A 802 66.01 34.59 39.26
C GLY A 802 65.75 33.83 37.97
N LYS A 803 64.89 32.81 38.06
CA LYS A 803 64.34 32.10 36.92
C LYS A 803 62.83 32.20 36.95
N PHE A 804 62.22 32.37 35.78
CA PHE A 804 60.79 32.23 35.63
C PHE A 804 60.48 30.93 34.90
N LEU A 805 59.35 30.31 35.24
CA LEU A 805 58.88 29.07 34.62
C LEU A 805 57.82 29.41 33.57
N VAL A 806 57.99 28.89 32.37
CA VAL A 806 56.93 28.87 31.36
C VAL A 806 56.34 27.47 31.35
N THR A 807 55.05 27.38 31.62
CA THR A 807 54.28 26.13 31.54
C THR A 807 53.22 26.29 30.47
N ILE A 808 53.10 25.30 29.60
CA ILE A 808 52.17 25.31 28.47
C ILE A 808 51.17 24.18 28.64
N TYR A 809 49.89 24.54 28.60
CA TYR A 809 48.78 23.59 28.58
C TYR A 809 48.02 23.70 27.26
N ASP A 810 47.43 22.58 26.84
CA ASP A 810 46.33 22.58 25.88
C ASP A 810 45.02 22.60 26.65
N GLU A 811 44.15 23.55 26.31
CA GLU A 811 42.81 23.71 26.86
C GLU A 811 41.77 23.33 25.79
N PHE A 812 40.92 22.38 26.14
CA PHE A 812 39.79 21.97 25.32
C PHE A 812 38.51 21.98 26.15
N GLN A 813 37.52 22.76 25.72
CA GLN A 813 36.22 22.89 26.40
C GLN A 813 36.31 23.22 27.91
N GLY A 814 37.36 23.95 28.31
CA GLY A 814 37.60 24.40 29.69
C GLY A 814 38.52 23.48 30.51
N GLU A 815 38.78 22.25 30.05
CA GLU A 815 39.69 21.32 30.73
C GLU A 815 41.10 21.41 30.13
N LYS A 816 42.12 21.23 30.98
CA LYS A 816 43.52 21.47 30.61
C LYS A 816 44.36 20.20 30.69
N ILE A 817 45.29 20.05 29.75
CA ILE A 817 46.32 19.01 29.80
C ILE A 817 47.71 19.64 29.68
N LEU A 818 48.63 19.22 30.54
CA LEU A 818 50.00 19.74 30.54
C LEU A 818 50.75 19.22 29.31
N LEU A 819 51.23 20.13 28.47
CA LEU A 819 52.05 19.78 27.31
C LEU A 819 53.55 19.88 27.60
N GLY A 820 53.95 20.79 28.47
CA GLY A 820 55.36 20.91 28.88
C GLY A 820 55.65 22.14 29.72
N SER A 821 56.85 22.18 30.29
CA SER A 821 57.32 23.30 31.11
C SER A 821 58.83 23.47 30.99
N GLN A 822 59.32 24.72 30.95
CA GLN A 822 60.75 25.03 30.91
C GLN A 822 61.07 26.33 31.66
N SER A 823 62.18 26.33 32.43
CA SER A 823 62.66 27.52 33.14
C SER A 823 63.63 28.35 32.31
N TYR A 824 63.50 29.67 32.39
CA TYR A 824 64.34 30.64 31.68
C TYR A 824 64.93 31.65 32.66
N ASN A 825 66.10 32.21 32.31
CA ASN A 825 66.79 33.18 33.16
C ASN A 825 66.20 34.58 33.02
N LEU A 826 66.24 35.32 34.12
CA LEU A 826 65.81 36.71 34.18
C LEU A 826 67.04 37.64 34.06
N THR A 827 66.92 38.67 33.23
CA THR A 827 67.94 39.71 33.04
C THR A 827 67.57 40.93 33.87
N TYR A 828 68.52 41.43 34.66
CA TYR A 828 68.36 42.63 35.47
C TYR A 828 69.07 43.82 34.83
N THR A 829 68.38 44.95 34.76
CA THR A 829 68.94 46.23 34.32
C THR A 829 69.00 47.21 35.50
N PRO A 830 70.19 47.63 35.96
CA PRO A 830 70.31 48.62 37.03
C PRO A 830 69.77 49.98 36.59
N ALA A 831 69.29 50.78 37.54
CA ALA A 831 68.83 52.14 37.25
C ALA A 831 70.00 52.96 36.70
N ALA A 832 69.76 53.74 35.65
CA ALA A 832 70.77 54.64 35.12
C ALA A 832 71.22 55.60 36.24
N LYS A 833 72.50 55.53 36.64
CA LYS A 833 73.09 56.57 37.50
C LYS A 833 72.97 57.90 36.77
N ALA A 834 72.34 58.89 37.41
CA ALA A 834 72.34 60.27 36.92
C ALA A 834 73.81 60.72 36.67
N PRO A 835 74.11 61.43 35.57
CA PRO A 835 75.47 61.89 35.32
C PRO A 835 75.93 62.80 36.47
N GLU A 836 77.05 62.46 37.10
CA GLU A 836 77.73 63.35 38.04
C GLU A 836 78.07 64.66 37.31
N ALA A 837 77.60 65.77 37.88
CA ALA A 837 77.94 67.10 37.39
C ALA A 837 79.45 67.32 37.51
N THR A 838 80.16 67.37 36.39
CA THR A 838 81.54 67.86 36.32
C THR A 838 81.59 69.29 36.83
N THR A 839 82.14 69.46 38.04
CA THR A 839 82.54 70.76 38.58
C THR A 839 83.78 71.27 37.82
N ALA A 840 83.60 72.29 36.98
CA ALA A 840 84.71 73.07 36.44
C ALA A 840 85.31 74.00 37.51
N PRO A 841 86.64 74.24 37.52
CA PRO A 841 87.34 74.92 38.60
C PRO A 841 87.11 76.44 38.59
N LYS A 842 86.99 77.03 39.80
CA LYS A 842 87.08 78.48 40.02
C LYS A 842 88.49 78.94 39.66
N ASN A 843 88.61 79.84 38.67
CA ASN A 843 89.78 80.70 38.55
C ASN A 843 89.32 82.16 38.49
N THR A 844 89.78 82.94 39.46
CA THR A 844 89.57 84.37 39.61
C THR A 844 90.66 85.11 38.86
N THR A 845 90.30 85.85 37.80
CA THR A 845 90.86 87.17 37.46
C THR A 845 90.05 87.78 36.30
N ASN A 846 89.45 88.93 36.57
CA ASN A 846 89.04 89.97 35.60
C ASN A 846 90.33 90.60 34.98
N PRO A 847 90.30 91.49 33.97
CA PRO A 847 89.15 92.10 33.28
C PRO A 847 89.31 92.22 31.74
N ASP A 848 88.27 92.79 31.15
CA ASP A 848 88.33 93.92 30.22
C ASP A 848 87.79 93.78 28.77
N SER A 849 87.01 94.81 28.48
CA SER A 849 86.79 95.47 27.19
C SER A 849 85.97 94.75 26.11
N GLY A 850 84.73 95.22 25.96
CA GLY A 850 84.42 96.12 24.85
C GLY A 850 83.94 95.49 23.54
N GLY A 851 82.81 95.99 23.05
CA GLY A 851 82.58 96.18 21.62
C GLY A 851 81.53 95.28 20.97
N SER A 852 80.44 95.92 20.54
CA SER A 852 79.40 95.39 19.67
C SER A 852 79.89 95.03 18.26
N LEU A 853 79.27 94.00 17.66
CA LEU A 853 78.46 94.12 16.44
C LEU A 853 77.40 93.01 16.44
#